data_AF-A0A8E2JKW1-F1
#
_entry.id   AF-A0A8E2JKW1-F1
#
_cell.length_a   1.000
_cell.length_b   1.000
_cell.length_c   1.000
_cell.angle_alpha   90.00
_cell.angle_beta   90.00
_cell.angle_gamma   90.00
#
_symmetry.space_group_name_H-M   'P 1'
#
loop_
_entity.id
_entity.type
_entity.pdbx_description
1 polymer ?
#
loop_
_entity_poly.entity_id
_entity_poly.type
_entity_poly.pdbx_seq_one_letter_code
_entity_poly.pdbx_strand_id
1 'polypeptide(L)'
;MACVYSTGGSGDSFDLFSKSLGEEFYLDSRPRTLWSTSLRHAVGLPGQRREISAFVRYPRTNSSMNLAYRQIFFQSKDMVDPIPSAFPLLRLPDDILIIVFEKLYLCSPYTLKSCTGVCHHFYKLGIPILSRKALVFNSKVHAQTQRLIKKGSRLPTFTRTATLDDRVQFGSDEAKPLLDFISKAPNLKTVRWNGGYNISAKLLKYLETHHPTVKLVVDARIPRKEDKYYQGWGLSLDGLIGFSSPQLYSLTTDIRLSLYERGIVEKCLAKIIKTCPNLQVLKSFPYVPYFDTTWHIDMDLDLQPTDLLPTLERFCYVPLTHKTLTTWGNAGGWQRLMVLKVHKFDYLRAFHGRAPCLKYLVVWSAGEDFNNLPPFEAPLQQLILVGQKSSRVPLEFLRQYSSTLLKLRIHSARLVEGQLKDASATDILELNRSCPNITRLDINMHHGGTWPYDFLDALAQFGNLIQITLYAETPIQTPSMTAISIVEPLITAAACEGLFKYVADRKLGARLSVLGLERCAASSEAFHSYAERDPTPTYNCFLAKDGSVSVQSPPKRQPGDDDVALFHRIQTESLAKELLNRPFKALYPMSRGLEDVIWVAKQLGPGPKWAERELVATRLMTKEQFDAEQTPFMPDFFDSVTWEKRMEHRRIVKEELAWWKRRKELEERHGKYYSLFDSLYPER
;
A
#
# COMPACT_ATOMS: atom_id res chain seq x y z
N MET A 1 30.77 14.18 4.51
CA MET A 1 30.56 14.16 3.06
C MET A 1 29.47 15.16 2.72
N ALA A 2 29.81 16.17 1.92
CA ALA A 2 28.87 17.15 1.43
C ALA A 2 28.10 16.56 0.23
N CYS A 3 26.78 16.49 0.34
CA CYS A 3 25.91 16.46 -0.83
C CYS A 3 25.19 17.81 -0.88
N VAL A 4 25.59 18.61 -1.86
CA VAL A 4 24.96 19.86 -2.24
C VAL A 4 23.68 19.52 -3.00
N TYR A 5 22.53 19.89 -2.45
CA TYR A 5 21.31 20.05 -3.24
C TYR A 5 21.09 21.54 -3.48
N SER A 6 21.16 21.95 -4.74
CA SER A 6 20.74 23.27 -5.16
C SER A 6 19.22 23.29 -5.30
N THR A 7 18.55 24.12 -4.51
CA THR A 7 17.20 24.60 -4.80
C THR A 7 17.27 26.11 -4.90
N GLY A 8 17.10 26.63 -6.11
CA GLY A 8 16.93 28.05 -6.37
C GLY A 8 15.46 28.46 -6.30
N GLY A 9 15.20 29.67 -5.76
CA GLY A 9 13.92 30.39 -5.76
C GLY A 9 13.11 30.21 -4.47
N SER A 10 13.35 31.00 -3.41
CA SER A 10 12.72 32.31 -3.08
C SER A 10 11.24 32.18 -2.67
N GLY A 11 10.78 32.50 -1.46
CA GLY A 11 11.42 33.10 -0.29
C GLY A 11 10.56 32.94 0.98
N ASP A 12 11.21 33.16 2.11
CA ASP A 12 10.74 33.57 3.45
C ASP A 12 9.40 33.04 3.99
N SER A 13 9.48 32.04 4.89
CA SER A 13 9.29 32.23 6.35
C SER A 13 9.15 30.87 7.05
N PHE A 14 10.16 30.53 7.84
CA PHE A 14 10.07 29.55 8.92
C PHE A 14 10.17 30.36 10.21
N ASP A 15 9.14 30.34 11.06
CA ASP A 15 9.38 30.43 12.49
C ASP A 15 8.32 29.71 13.34
N LEU A 16 8.77 29.32 14.52
CA LEU A 16 8.40 28.15 15.29
C LEU A 16 7.17 28.26 16.20
N PHE A 17 6.71 27.08 16.62
CA PHE A 17 5.96 26.83 17.84
C PHE A 17 6.45 27.67 19.04
N SER A 18 5.57 28.49 19.60
CA SER A 18 5.51 28.72 21.05
C SER A 18 4.09 29.05 21.48
N LYS A 19 3.62 28.39 22.53
CA LYS A 19 2.41 28.71 23.29
C LYS A 19 2.86 28.92 24.74
N SER A 20 2.64 30.10 25.30
CA SER A 20 2.15 30.27 26.69
C SER A 20 1.98 31.75 27.02
N LEU A 21 0.79 32.09 27.54
CA LEU A 21 0.48 33.00 28.64
C LEU A 21 1.19 34.37 28.73
N GLY A 22 0.37 35.43 28.80
CA GLY A 22 0.55 36.52 29.77
C GLY A 22 1.16 37.83 29.25
N GLU A 23 0.31 38.85 29.26
CA GLU A 23 0.60 40.28 29.49
C GLU A 23 1.31 41.11 28.41
N GLU A 24 0.62 42.18 28.02
CA GLU A 24 1.02 43.24 27.10
C GLU A 24 1.90 44.28 27.82
N PHE A 25 3.02 44.65 27.20
CA PHE A 25 3.56 46.01 27.29
C PHE A 25 4.04 46.46 25.91
N TYR A 26 3.50 47.60 25.48
CA TYR A 26 3.89 48.37 24.30
C TYR A 26 5.33 48.86 24.40
N LEU A 27 6.05 48.89 23.27
CA LEU A 27 6.71 50.12 22.79
C LEU A 27 7.21 49.99 21.33
N ASP A 28 7.30 51.17 20.73
CA ASP A 28 7.21 51.55 19.34
C ASP A 28 8.57 51.60 18.60
N SER A 29 8.49 51.85 17.29
CA SER A 29 9.41 52.61 16.43
C SER A 29 10.32 51.87 15.41
N ARG A 30 9.69 51.60 14.26
CA ARG A 30 9.98 52.08 12.88
C ARG A 30 11.40 52.10 12.25
N PRO A 31 11.48 52.07 10.89
CA PRO A 31 12.58 51.52 10.11
C PRO A 31 13.38 52.57 9.31
N ARG A 32 14.46 52.14 8.65
CA ARG A 32 15.04 52.87 7.51
C ARG A 32 15.43 51.94 6.35
N THR A 33 14.85 52.26 5.21
CA THR A 33 15.14 51.86 3.83
C THR A 33 16.44 52.50 3.31
N LEU A 34 17.13 51.86 2.36
CA LEU A 34 17.26 52.32 0.97
C LEU A 34 18.24 51.47 0.14
N TRP A 35 17.97 51.49 -1.16
CA TRP A 35 18.51 50.72 -2.28
C TRP A 35 19.96 51.08 -2.68
N SER A 36 20.65 50.20 -3.40
CA SER A 36 20.91 50.37 -4.85
C SER A 36 21.89 49.35 -5.44
N THR A 37 21.63 49.06 -6.70
CA THR A 37 22.25 48.14 -7.66
C THR A 37 23.55 48.67 -8.26
N SER A 38 24.50 47.77 -8.59
CA SER A 38 25.20 47.81 -9.89
C SER A 38 26.07 46.59 -10.19
N LEU A 39 25.89 46.09 -11.42
CA LEU A 39 26.73 45.13 -12.14
C LEU A 39 28.02 45.79 -12.66
N ARG A 40 29.12 45.02 -12.77
CA ARG A 40 29.93 44.89 -14.01
C ARG A 40 31.04 43.83 -13.91
N HIS A 41 31.29 43.22 -15.06
CA HIS A 41 32.30 42.20 -15.41
C HIS A 41 33.76 42.60 -15.15
N ALA A 42 34.62 41.59 -14.95
CA ALA A 42 36.07 41.70 -15.07
C ALA A 42 36.67 40.51 -15.87
N VAL A 43 37.46 40.84 -16.89
CA VAL A 43 38.42 39.99 -17.62
C VAL A 43 39.78 40.68 -17.47
N GLY A 44 40.85 39.93 -17.17
CA GLY A 44 42.24 40.34 -17.44
C GLY A 44 43.21 40.36 -16.25
N LEU A 45 44.09 39.35 -16.23
CA LEU A 45 45.37 39.22 -15.50
C LEU A 45 46.40 40.33 -15.93
N PRO A 46 47.68 40.42 -15.45
CA PRO A 46 48.48 39.48 -14.62
C PRO A 46 49.43 40.09 -13.56
N GLY A 47 50.03 39.22 -12.73
CA GLY A 47 51.43 39.38 -12.27
C GLY A 47 51.75 39.06 -10.81
N GLN A 48 52.25 37.86 -10.51
CA GLN A 48 53.62 37.61 -10.00
C GLN A 48 53.83 36.12 -9.66
N ARG A 49 54.92 35.58 -10.20
CA ARG A 49 55.47 34.23 -9.98
C ARG A 49 56.24 34.17 -8.65
N ARG A 50 56.13 33.04 -7.94
CA ARG A 50 57.29 32.31 -7.40
C ARG A 50 57.05 30.82 -7.52
N GLU A 51 57.89 30.16 -8.31
CA GLU A 51 58.05 28.72 -8.38
C GLU A 51 58.84 28.23 -7.15
N ILE A 52 58.41 27.11 -6.56
CA ILE A 52 59.35 26.07 -6.09
C ILE A 52 58.73 24.74 -6.50
N SER A 53 59.40 24.05 -7.40
CA SER A 53 59.15 22.67 -7.80
C SER A 53 59.99 21.73 -6.95
N ALA A 54 59.43 20.60 -6.53
CA ALA A 54 60.21 19.42 -6.13
C ALA A 54 59.40 18.14 -6.37
N PHE A 55 59.89 17.36 -7.34
CA PHE A 55 59.63 15.94 -7.53
C PHE A 55 60.05 15.14 -6.29
N VAL A 56 59.26 14.16 -5.86
CA VAL A 56 59.80 12.97 -5.16
C VAL A 56 59.10 11.71 -5.64
N ARG A 57 59.93 10.81 -6.20
CA ARG A 57 59.65 9.43 -6.58
C ARG A 57 59.48 8.55 -5.32
N TYR A 58 58.63 7.55 -5.43
CA TYR A 58 58.53 6.42 -4.49
C TYR A 58 59.87 5.72 -4.25
N PRO A 59 60.15 5.28 -3.01
CA PRO A 59 60.93 4.09 -2.75
C PRO A 59 60.04 2.94 -2.27
N ARG A 60 60.27 1.77 -2.87
CA ARG A 60 59.93 0.45 -2.32
C ARG A 60 60.90 0.14 -1.19
N THR A 61 60.38 -0.25 -0.02
CA THR A 61 60.68 -1.46 0.79
C THR A 61 60.41 -1.23 2.29
N ASN A 62 60.32 -2.36 2.99
CA ASN A 62 59.68 -2.63 4.27
C ASN A 62 60.21 -1.88 5.51
N SER A 63 59.32 -1.87 6.51
CA SER A 63 59.60 -1.90 7.96
C SER A 63 60.27 -0.67 8.59
N SER A 64 59.45 0.34 8.91
CA SER A 64 59.51 1.11 10.18
C SER A 64 58.66 2.39 10.08
N MET A 65 57.34 2.27 10.29
CA MET A 65 56.44 3.43 10.38
C MET A 65 55.44 3.30 11.53
N ASN A 66 55.93 2.79 12.67
CA ASN A 66 55.13 2.58 13.90
C ASN A 66 55.48 3.53 15.06
N LEU A 67 56.21 4.62 14.80
CA LEU A 67 56.61 5.57 15.85
C LEU A 67 56.30 7.05 15.58
N ALA A 68 55.71 7.42 14.44
CA ALA A 68 55.37 8.82 14.16
C ALA A 68 53.91 9.21 14.46
N TYR A 69 53.05 8.27 14.88
CA TYR A 69 51.62 8.53 15.17
C TYR A 69 51.24 8.42 16.65
N ARG A 70 52.22 8.27 17.56
CA ARG A 70 51.98 8.13 19.02
C ARG A 70 52.31 9.37 19.86
N GLN A 71 52.54 10.53 19.23
CA GLN A 71 52.96 11.75 19.96
C GLN A 71 52.25 13.03 19.52
N ILE A 72 50.98 12.94 19.12
CA ILE A 72 50.07 14.10 19.05
C ILE A 72 48.75 13.70 19.71
N PHE A 73 48.75 13.50 21.02
CA PHE A 73 47.59 13.65 21.90
C PHE A 73 48.10 13.47 23.33
N PHE A 74 48.57 14.58 23.92
CA PHE A 74 48.49 14.93 25.34
C PHE A 74 49.47 16.09 25.57
N GLN A 75 48.98 17.32 25.43
CA GLN A 75 49.35 18.52 26.22
C GLN A 75 48.74 19.77 25.55
N SER A 76 47.46 20.03 25.83
CA SER A 76 46.95 21.40 25.95
C SER A 76 46.02 21.39 27.15
N LYS A 77 46.55 21.79 28.31
CA LYS A 77 45.85 21.73 29.60
C LYS A 77 45.00 22.98 29.84
N ASP A 78 44.89 23.89 28.88
CA ASP A 78 44.19 25.16 29.06
C ASP A 78 43.23 25.41 27.88
N MET A 79 41.95 25.55 28.25
CA MET A 79 40.86 26.16 27.47
C MET A 79 40.50 25.53 26.11
N VAL A 80 39.99 24.30 26.13
CA VAL A 80 38.96 23.90 25.15
C VAL A 80 37.65 23.82 25.91
N ASP A 81 36.76 24.79 25.67
CA ASP A 81 35.38 24.72 26.16
C ASP A 81 34.78 23.36 25.77
N PRO A 82 34.07 22.67 26.69
CA PRO A 82 33.46 21.39 26.37
C PRO A 82 32.52 21.60 25.19
N ILE A 83 32.74 20.84 24.10
CA ILE A 83 31.90 20.83 22.90
C ILE A 83 30.44 20.95 23.34
N PRO A 84 29.71 22.01 22.97
CA PRO A 84 28.34 22.19 23.41
C PRO A 84 27.53 20.97 22.99
N SER A 85 26.99 20.30 24.00
CA SER A 85 25.79 19.49 23.95
C SER A 85 25.78 18.29 22.98
N ALA A 86 25.86 17.09 23.57
CA ALA A 86 25.16 15.92 23.06
C ALA A 86 23.83 16.31 22.42
N PHE A 87 23.57 15.80 21.20
CA PHE A 87 22.33 15.97 20.44
C PHE A 87 21.14 16.19 21.39
N PRO A 88 20.44 17.35 21.36
CA PRO A 88 19.43 17.69 22.38
C PRO A 88 18.37 16.60 22.60
N LEU A 89 18.08 15.82 21.56
CA LEU A 89 17.19 14.66 21.60
C LEU A 89 17.68 13.50 22.49
N LEU A 90 19.00 13.32 22.67
CA LEU A 90 19.57 12.29 23.54
C LEU A 90 19.42 12.62 25.03
N ARG A 91 19.05 13.86 25.37
CA ARG A 91 18.78 14.28 26.75
C ARG A 91 17.32 14.13 27.14
N LEU A 92 16.43 13.81 26.19
CA LEU A 92 15.03 13.57 26.50
C LEU A 92 14.87 12.27 27.30
N PRO A 93 13.98 12.22 28.30
CA PRO A 93 13.65 10.98 28.99
C PRO A 93 13.14 9.91 28.02
N ASP A 94 13.46 8.65 28.29
CA ASP A 94 13.07 7.50 27.47
C ASP A 94 11.56 7.48 27.17
N ASP A 95 10.72 7.81 28.15
CA ASP A 95 9.26 7.85 27.98
C ASP A 95 8.80 8.86 26.92
N ILE A 96 9.45 10.04 26.89
CA ILE A 96 9.17 11.08 25.88
C ILE A 96 9.64 10.60 24.51
N LEU A 97 10.83 10.02 24.43
CA LEU A 97 11.34 9.45 23.18
C LEU A 97 10.46 8.32 22.66
N ILE A 98 9.94 7.46 23.54
CA ILE A 98 8.99 6.40 23.19
C ILE A 98 7.72 7.02 22.61
N ILE A 99 7.13 8.04 23.23
CA ILE A 99 5.93 8.72 22.70
C ILE A 99 6.21 9.33 21.32
N VAL A 100 7.35 10.01 21.16
CA VAL A 100 7.78 10.58 19.87
C VAL A 100 7.94 9.48 18.84
N PHE A 101 8.57 8.36 19.19
CA PHE A 101 8.76 7.22 18.29
C PHE A 101 7.46 6.51 17.94
N GLU A 102 6.51 6.42 18.86
CA GLU A 102 5.17 5.89 18.58
C GLU A 102 4.41 6.78 17.61
N LYS A 103 4.48 8.11 17.78
CA LYS A 103 3.89 9.06 16.83
C LYS A 103 4.58 9.00 15.48
N LEU A 104 5.92 8.98 15.45
CA LEU A 104 6.70 8.79 14.22
C LEU A 104 6.36 7.47 13.54
N TYR A 105 6.15 6.39 14.28
CA TYR A 105 5.74 5.11 13.71
C TYR A 105 4.37 5.19 13.03
N LEU A 106 3.43 5.93 13.62
CA LEU A 106 2.10 6.14 13.05
C LEU A 106 2.14 7.05 11.81
N CYS A 107 3.01 8.06 11.79
CA CYS A 107 3.17 8.98 10.67
C CYS A 107 4.02 8.40 9.53
N SER A 108 5.13 7.75 9.86
CA SER A 108 6.12 7.22 8.92
C SER A 108 7.01 6.14 9.57
N PRO A 109 6.68 4.84 9.42
CA PRO A 109 7.48 3.73 9.93
C PRO A 109 8.94 3.74 9.43
N TYR A 110 9.16 4.23 8.21
CA TYR A 110 10.49 4.36 7.60
C TYR A 110 11.36 5.38 8.31
N THR A 111 10.77 6.51 8.71
CA THR A 111 11.48 7.54 9.48
C THR A 111 11.95 6.97 10.81
N LEU A 112 11.08 6.25 11.53
CA LEU A 112 11.49 5.58 12.77
C LEU A 112 12.60 4.56 12.52
N LYS A 113 12.54 3.79 11.44
CA LYS A 113 13.60 2.85 11.06
C LYS A 113 14.95 3.58 10.87
N SER A 114 14.96 4.72 10.20
CA SER A 114 16.16 5.55 10.08
C SER A 114 16.65 6.05 11.44
N CYS A 115 15.75 6.47 12.34
CA CYS A 115 16.12 6.88 13.70
C CYS A 115 16.84 5.77 14.47
N THR A 116 16.46 4.50 14.28
CA THR A 116 17.15 3.38 14.94
C THR A 116 18.58 3.17 14.47
N GLY A 117 18.98 3.77 13.34
CA GLY A 117 20.36 3.75 12.84
C GLY A 117 21.22 4.91 13.35
N VAL A 118 20.65 5.89 14.06
CA VAL A 118 21.38 7.09 14.52
C VAL A 118 22.29 6.78 15.70
N CYS A 119 21.78 6.08 16.71
CA CYS A 119 22.56 5.69 17.88
C CYS A 119 21.95 4.44 18.57
N HIS A 120 22.75 3.80 19.43
CA HIS A 120 22.34 2.60 20.16
C HIS A 120 21.16 2.83 21.12
N HIS A 121 21.04 4.02 21.71
CA HIS A 121 19.92 4.37 22.58
C HIS A 121 18.59 4.38 21.79
N PHE A 122 18.56 5.05 20.65
CA PHE A 122 17.40 5.06 19.75
C PHE A 122 17.08 3.68 19.19
N TYR A 123 18.10 2.87 18.91
CA TYR A 123 17.91 1.48 18.54
C TYR A 123 17.15 0.71 19.63
N LYS A 124 17.58 0.80 20.89
CA LYS A 124 16.93 0.11 22.02
C LYS A 124 15.47 0.51 22.20
N LEU A 125 15.14 1.80 22.06
CA LEU A 125 13.77 2.30 22.22
C LEU A 125 12.89 2.05 20.98
N GLY A 126 13.45 2.21 19.77
CA GLY A 126 12.70 2.14 18.52
C GLY A 126 12.42 0.72 18.04
N ILE A 127 13.33 -0.24 18.29
CA ILE A 127 13.16 -1.63 17.80
C ILE A 127 11.91 -2.32 18.38
N PRO A 128 11.58 -2.22 19.68
CA PRO A 128 10.32 -2.72 20.21
C PRO A 128 9.08 -2.16 19.49
N ILE A 129 9.10 -0.87 19.15
CA ILE A 129 7.99 -0.20 18.45
C ILE A 129 7.88 -0.70 17.01
N LEU A 130 9.00 -0.77 16.28
CA LEU A 130 9.05 -1.31 14.91
C LEU A 130 8.62 -2.78 14.86
N SER A 131 8.95 -3.55 15.90
CA SER A 131 8.64 -4.98 16.01
C SER A 131 7.20 -5.27 16.44
N ARG A 132 6.36 -4.24 16.67
CA ARG A 132 4.92 -4.42 16.95
C ARG A 132 4.16 -5.04 15.79
N LYS A 133 4.65 -4.87 14.55
CA LYS A 133 4.15 -5.55 13.35
C LYS A 133 5.22 -6.52 12.85
N ALA A 134 4.86 -7.79 12.70
CA ALA A 134 5.74 -8.82 12.16
C ALA A 134 5.15 -9.41 10.87
N LEU A 135 6.01 -9.73 9.91
CA LEU A 135 5.68 -10.54 8.74
C LEU A 135 6.44 -11.86 8.85
N VAL A 136 5.70 -12.96 8.80
CA VAL A 136 6.22 -14.31 9.03
C VAL A 136 5.75 -15.20 7.89
N PHE A 137 6.69 -15.74 7.14
CA PHE A 137 6.41 -16.64 6.03
C PHE A 137 6.41 -18.08 6.54
N ASN A 138 5.52 -18.91 6.00
CA ASN A 138 5.55 -20.36 6.20
C ASN A 138 6.68 -20.99 5.40
N SER A 139 7.91 -20.65 5.78
CA SER A 139 9.13 -21.10 5.14
C SER A 139 10.27 -21.03 6.13
N LYS A 140 10.91 -22.18 6.37
CA LYS A 140 12.09 -22.27 7.23
C LYS A 140 13.29 -21.57 6.63
N VAL A 141 13.34 -21.36 5.31
CA VAL A 141 14.48 -20.70 4.63
C VAL A 141 14.35 -19.18 4.61
N HIS A 142 13.18 -18.63 4.90
CA HIS A 142 12.98 -17.19 4.86
C HIS A 142 13.74 -16.48 6.00
N ALA A 143 14.74 -15.66 5.68
CA ALA A 143 15.66 -15.06 6.65
C ALA A 143 14.96 -14.25 7.75
N GLN A 144 13.89 -13.52 7.41
CA GLN A 144 13.10 -12.78 8.41
C GLN A 144 12.37 -13.72 9.37
N THR A 145 11.77 -14.82 8.86
CA THR A 145 11.11 -15.82 9.68
C THR A 145 12.13 -16.47 10.62
N GLN A 146 13.28 -16.91 10.08
CA GLN A 146 14.37 -17.48 10.87
C GLN A 146 14.79 -16.57 12.02
N ARG A 147 14.95 -15.25 11.77
CA ARG A 147 15.32 -14.27 12.80
C ARG A 147 14.28 -14.19 13.92
N LEU A 148 13.00 -14.24 13.57
CA LEU A 148 11.91 -14.17 14.54
C LEU A 148 11.80 -15.47 15.35
N ILE A 149 11.96 -16.63 14.72
CA ILE A 149 11.85 -17.93 15.39
C ILE A 149 13.15 -18.42 16.03
N LYS A 150 14.28 -17.71 15.84
CA LYS A 150 15.58 -18.10 16.42
C LYS A 150 15.47 -18.29 17.93
N LYS A 151 16.12 -19.31 18.48
CA LYS A 151 16.24 -19.52 19.93
C LYS A 151 16.87 -18.27 20.57
N GLY A 152 16.26 -17.75 21.63
CA GLY A 152 16.70 -16.53 22.33
C GLY A 152 16.26 -15.20 21.71
N SER A 153 15.59 -15.20 20.55
CA SER A 153 15.04 -13.96 19.97
C SER A 153 13.95 -13.38 20.87
N ARG A 154 14.10 -12.12 21.27
CA ARG A 154 13.08 -11.36 22.03
C ARG A 154 12.11 -10.59 21.14
N LEU A 155 12.37 -10.48 19.84
CA LEU A 155 11.55 -9.69 18.92
C LEU A 155 10.06 -10.10 18.91
N PRO A 156 9.71 -11.40 18.91
CA PRO A 156 8.30 -11.80 18.94
C PRO A 156 7.54 -11.30 20.17
N THR A 157 8.22 -11.09 21.31
CA THR A 157 7.58 -10.62 22.54
C THR A 157 7.00 -9.21 22.43
N PHE A 158 7.51 -8.39 21.50
CA PHE A 158 6.98 -7.05 21.24
C PHE A 158 5.87 -7.04 20.18
N THR A 159 5.66 -8.15 19.48
CA THR A 159 4.69 -8.22 18.39
C THR A 159 3.26 -8.15 18.93
N ARG A 160 2.48 -7.21 18.38
CA ARG A 160 1.03 -7.05 18.63
C ARG A 160 0.20 -7.46 17.42
N THR A 161 0.74 -7.30 16.22
CA THR A 161 0.11 -7.70 14.97
C THR A 161 1.07 -8.55 14.16
N ALA A 162 0.67 -9.76 13.80
CA ALA A 162 1.45 -10.63 12.93
C ALA A 162 0.73 -10.86 11.62
N THR A 163 1.42 -10.72 10.50
CA THR A 163 0.99 -11.20 9.19
C THR A 163 1.68 -12.52 8.92
N LEU A 164 0.90 -13.59 8.85
CA LEU A 164 1.32 -14.95 8.54
C LEU A 164 1.06 -15.19 7.06
N ASP A 165 2.12 -15.42 6.31
CA ASP A 165 2.06 -15.62 4.86
C ASP A 165 2.32 -17.08 4.53
N ASP A 166 1.26 -17.76 4.10
CA ASP A 166 1.28 -19.17 3.77
C ASP A 166 1.31 -19.42 2.25
N ARG A 167 1.50 -18.38 1.45
CA ARG A 167 1.46 -18.50 -0.02
C ARG A 167 2.59 -19.34 -0.62
N VAL A 168 3.63 -19.64 0.17
CA VAL A 168 4.77 -20.48 -0.27
C VAL A 168 4.46 -21.97 -0.08
N GLN A 169 3.69 -22.35 0.94
CA GLN A 169 3.42 -23.74 1.33
C GLN A 169 1.93 -23.94 1.65
N PHE A 170 1.06 -23.31 0.85
CA PHE A 170 -0.38 -23.20 1.07
C PHE A 170 -1.01 -24.44 1.72
N GLY A 171 -1.62 -24.25 2.88
CA GLY A 171 -2.39 -25.28 3.59
C GLY A 171 -1.57 -26.44 4.11
N SER A 172 -0.24 -26.32 4.21
CA SER A 172 0.58 -27.37 4.78
C SER A 172 0.32 -27.50 6.29
N ASP A 173 0.11 -28.74 6.75
CA ASP A 173 0.10 -29.05 8.18
C ASP A 173 1.46 -28.78 8.85
N GLU A 174 2.50 -28.56 8.03
CA GLU A 174 3.85 -28.21 8.42
C GLU A 174 4.06 -26.72 8.74
N ALA A 175 2.99 -25.96 9.04
CA ALA A 175 2.99 -24.57 9.52
C ALA A 175 3.81 -24.32 10.82
N LYS A 176 4.75 -25.20 11.16
CA LYS A 176 5.76 -25.13 12.21
C LYS A 176 6.47 -23.79 12.31
N PRO A 177 6.97 -23.14 11.23
CA PRO A 177 7.57 -21.79 11.38
C PRO A 177 6.58 -20.76 11.91
N LEU A 178 5.30 -20.85 11.53
CA LEU A 178 4.25 -19.97 12.01
C LEU A 178 3.91 -20.28 13.48
N LEU A 179 3.78 -21.56 13.84
CA LEU A 179 3.57 -22.03 15.22
C LEU A 179 4.73 -21.63 16.16
N ASP A 180 5.97 -21.85 15.73
CA ASP A 180 7.18 -21.49 16.47
C ASP A 180 7.27 -19.98 16.72
N PHE A 181 6.73 -19.17 15.81
CA PHE A 181 6.62 -17.73 16.00
C PHE A 181 5.51 -17.36 17.00
N ILE A 182 4.29 -17.86 16.81
CA ILE A 182 3.13 -17.51 17.64
C ILE A 182 3.34 -17.91 19.11
N SER A 183 3.99 -19.06 19.35
CA SER A 183 4.36 -19.52 20.70
C SER A 183 5.32 -18.58 21.43
N LYS A 184 6.04 -17.71 20.70
CA LYS A 184 6.99 -16.73 21.27
C LYS A 184 6.41 -15.32 21.36
N ALA A 185 5.19 -15.10 20.88
CA ALA A 185 4.57 -13.79 20.77
C ALA A 185 3.38 -13.64 21.73
N PRO A 186 3.59 -13.58 23.06
CA PRO A 186 2.52 -13.55 24.07
C PRO A 186 1.60 -12.32 23.98
N ASN A 187 2.06 -11.24 23.35
CA ASN A 187 1.34 -9.96 23.28
C ASN A 187 0.53 -9.78 21.98
N LEU A 188 0.29 -10.86 21.24
CA LEU A 188 -0.49 -10.82 20.02
C LEU A 188 -1.92 -10.33 20.30
N LYS A 189 -2.36 -9.37 19.50
CA LYS A 189 -3.73 -8.84 19.50
C LYS A 189 -4.44 -9.11 18.17
N THR A 190 -3.67 -9.20 17.10
CA THR A 190 -4.21 -9.42 15.75
C THR A 190 -3.30 -10.34 14.97
N VAL A 191 -3.88 -11.37 14.36
CA VAL A 191 -3.22 -12.24 13.41
C VAL A 191 -3.87 -12.04 12.06
N ARG A 192 -3.08 -11.65 11.07
CA ARG A 192 -3.50 -11.54 9.68
C ARG A 192 -2.99 -12.73 8.91
N TRP A 193 -3.86 -13.49 8.28
CA TRP A 193 -3.52 -14.64 7.46
C TRP A 193 -3.59 -14.27 5.99
N ASN A 194 -2.48 -14.43 5.27
CA ASN A 194 -2.41 -14.28 3.82
C ASN A 194 -2.13 -15.65 3.22
N GLY A 195 -3.16 -16.31 2.68
CA GLY A 195 -3.01 -17.69 2.22
C GLY A 195 -4.30 -18.26 1.66
N GLY A 196 -4.45 -19.58 1.74
CA GLY A 196 -5.61 -20.31 1.26
C GLY A 196 -6.78 -20.34 2.26
N TYR A 197 -7.88 -20.97 1.84
CA TYR A 197 -9.00 -21.33 2.72
C TYR A 197 -8.67 -22.50 3.67
N ASN A 198 -7.51 -23.13 3.52
CA ASN A 198 -7.04 -24.20 4.40
C ASN A 198 -6.00 -23.63 5.38
N ILE A 199 -6.46 -23.19 6.56
CA ILE A 199 -5.56 -22.80 7.65
C ILE A 199 -5.28 -24.04 8.50
N SER A 200 -4.01 -24.30 8.81
CA SER A 200 -3.62 -25.44 9.65
C SER A 200 -4.44 -25.52 10.94
N ALA A 201 -5.11 -26.65 11.15
CA ALA A 201 -5.93 -26.88 12.34
C ALA A 201 -5.11 -26.79 13.64
N LYS A 202 -3.83 -27.20 13.59
CA LYS A 202 -2.89 -27.08 14.72
C LYS A 202 -2.65 -25.62 15.08
N LEU A 203 -2.49 -24.76 14.08
CA LEU A 203 -2.31 -23.31 14.26
C LEU A 203 -3.54 -22.65 14.89
N LEU A 204 -4.72 -22.97 14.37
CA LEU A 204 -5.99 -22.44 14.90
C LEU A 204 -6.23 -22.90 16.34
N LYS A 205 -6.05 -24.19 16.62
CA LYS A 205 -6.17 -24.72 17.99
C LYS A 205 -5.18 -24.06 18.95
N TYR A 206 -3.95 -23.79 18.49
CA TYR A 206 -2.96 -23.09 19.31
C TYR A 206 -3.39 -21.66 19.63
N LEU A 207 -3.88 -20.91 18.64
CA LEU A 207 -4.40 -19.55 18.82
C LEU A 207 -5.61 -19.51 19.75
N GLU A 208 -6.53 -20.46 19.62
CA GLU A 208 -7.70 -20.57 20.48
C GLU A 208 -7.29 -20.85 21.94
N THR A 209 -6.33 -21.75 22.14
CA THR A 209 -5.90 -22.17 23.49
C THR A 209 -5.04 -21.12 24.19
N HIS A 210 -4.08 -20.50 23.48
CA HIS A 210 -3.05 -19.65 24.10
C HIS A 210 -3.28 -18.16 23.87
N HIS A 211 -4.11 -17.80 22.90
CA HIS A 211 -4.34 -16.41 22.48
C HIS A 211 -5.82 -16.08 22.28
N PRO A 212 -6.75 -16.51 23.17
CA PRO A 212 -8.21 -16.50 22.89
C PRO A 212 -8.78 -15.12 22.50
N THR A 213 -8.14 -14.03 22.90
CA THR A 213 -8.58 -12.65 22.61
C THR A 213 -8.03 -12.09 21.29
N VAL A 214 -7.17 -12.82 20.58
CA VAL A 214 -6.63 -12.40 19.28
C VAL A 214 -7.75 -12.30 18.26
N LYS A 215 -7.73 -11.20 17.48
CA LYS A 215 -8.55 -11.05 16.28
C LYS A 215 -7.86 -11.70 15.09
N LEU A 216 -8.51 -12.66 14.46
CA LEU A 216 -8.04 -13.29 13.23
C LEU A 216 -8.63 -12.55 12.01
N VAL A 217 -7.77 -12.03 11.14
CA VAL A 217 -8.10 -11.35 9.88
C VAL A 217 -7.58 -12.21 8.74
N VAL A 218 -8.47 -12.75 7.91
CA VAL A 218 -8.09 -13.71 6.87
C VAL A 218 -8.27 -13.10 5.50
N ASP A 219 -7.19 -13.09 4.73
CA ASP A 219 -7.15 -12.72 3.33
C ASP A 219 -6.99 -14.01 2.50
N ALA A 220 -8.11 -14.70 2.27
CA ALA A 220 -8.20 -16.04 1.67
C ALA A 220 -8.24 -15.98 0.14
N ARG A 221 -7.27 -16.63 -0.51
CA ARG A 221 -7.15 -16.74 -1.96
C ARG A 221 -7.25 -18.20 -2.38
N ILE A 222 -7.86 -18.47 -3.53
CA ILE A 222 -7.61 -19.75 -4.19
C ILE A 222 -6.28 -19.62 -4.91
N PRO A 223 -5.34 -20.57 -4.73
CA PRO A 223 -4.16 -20.62 -5.58
C PRO A 223 -4.62 -20.78 -7.03
N ARG A 224 -3.99 -20.07 -7.98
CA ARG A 224 -4.29 -20.23 -9.42
C ARG A 224 -3.13 -20.87 -10.18
N LYS A 225 -3.41 -21.64 -11.23
CA LYS A 225 -2.35 -22.35 -11.99
C LYS A 225 -1.30 -21.35 -12.49
N GLU A 226 -1.74 -20.17 -12.87
CA GLU A 226 -0.93 -19.05 -13.36
C GLU A 226 0.00 -18.49 -12.29
N ASP A 227 -0.33 -18.66 -11.00
CA ASP A 227 0.48 -18.17 -9.89
C ASP A 227 1.79 -18.97 -9.74
N LYS A 228 1.95 -20.10 -10.44
CA LYS A 228 3.14 -20.99 -10.41
C LYS A 228 3.49 -21.58 -9.02
N TYR A 229 2.73 -21.25 -7.98
CA TYR A 229 2.87 -21.80 -6.60
C TYR A 229 2.12 -23.13 -6.39
N TYR A 230 1.60 -23.74 -7.47
CA TYR A 230 0.77 -24.95 -7.41
C TYR A 230 1.49 -26.22 -6.94
N GLN A 231 2.82 -26.22 -6.85
CA GLN A 231 3.60 -27.44 -6.62
C GLN A 231 3.37 -28.09 -5.24
N GLY A 232 2.71 -27.40 -4.30
CA GLY A 232 2.36 -27.95 -2.98
C GLY A 232 0.97 -28.57 -2.86
N TRP A 233 0.07 -28.35 -3.82
CA TRP A 233 -1.29 -28.89 -3.78
C TRP A 233 -1.33 -30.24 -4.49
N GLY A 234 -0.78 -31.26 -3.83
CA GLY A 234 -0.86 -32.65 -4.26
C GLY A 234 -2.25 -33.29 -4.08
N LEU A 235 -3.32 -32.51 -3.90
CA LEU A 235 -4.66 -33.00 -3.59
C LEU A 235 -5.70 -32.24 -4.41
N SER A 236 -6.70 -32.99 -4.87
CA SER A 236 -7.92 -32.46 -5.47
C SER A 236 -8.49 -31.32 -4.61
N LEU A 237 -8.94 -30.24 -5.25
CA LEU A 237 -9.66 -29.16 -4.59
C LEU A 237 -10.89 -29.67 -3.79
N ASP A 238 -11.36 -30.89 -4.07
CA ASP A 238 -12.43 -31.59 -3.35
C ASP A 238 -12.18 -31.74 -1.83
N GLY A 239 -10.92 -31.71 -1.38
CA GLY A 239 -10.56 -31.79 0.04
C GLY A 239 -10.71 -30.46 0.81
N LEU A 240 -10.96 -29.34 0.12
CA LEU A 240 -11.12 -28.05 0.76
C LEU A 240 -12.49 -27.91 1.41
N ILE A 241 -12.50 -28.04 2.72
CA ILE A 241 -13.71 -27.83 3.53
C ILE A 241 -13.77 -26.45 4.18
N GLY A 242 -12.77 -25.59 4.00
CA GLY A 242 -12.65 -24.33 4.75
C GLY A 242 -12.30 -24.55 6.22
N PHE A 243 -12.07 -23.46 6.96
CA PHE A 243 -11.68 -23.49 8.37
C PHE A 243 -12.81 -23.03 9.30
N SER A 244 -12.62 -23.22 10.60
CA SER A 244 -13.49 -22.68 11.64
C SER A 244 -12.63 -22.07 12.75
N SER A 245 -12.98 -20.88 13.21
CA SER A 245 -12.31 -20.25 14.35
C SER A 245 -13.24 -19.22 14.99
N PRO A 246 -13.52 -19.31 16.30
CA PRO A 246 -14.27 -18.27 17.00
C PRO A 246 -13.53 -16.94 17.02
N GLN A 247 -12.23 -16.90 16.70
CA GLN A 247 -11.44 -15.67 16.67
C GLN A 247 -11.55 -14.92 15.34
N LEU A 248 -12.18 -15.51 14.33
CA LEU A 248 -12.33 -14.88 13.01
C LEU A 248 -13.14 -13.60 13.13
N TYR A 249 -12.49 -12.48 12.87
CA TYR A 249 -13.07 -11.14 12.90
C TYR A 249 -13.39 -10.61 11.50
N SER A 250 -12.50 -10.87 10.54
CA SER A 250 -12.62 -10.38 9.17
C SER A 250 -12.21 -11.45 8.17
N LEU A 251 -12.97 -11.59 7.10
CA LEU A 251 -12.69 -12.46 5.97
C LEU A 251 -12.72 -11.66 4.66
N THR A 252 -11.63 -11.75 3.89
CA THR A 252 -11.53 -11.33 2.49
C THR A 252 -11.50 -12.57 1.62
N THR A 253 -12.46 -12.72 0.72
CA THR A 253 -12.57 -13.84 -0.21
C THR A 253 -12.12 -13.45 -1.62
N ASP A 254 -11.32 -14.28 -2.29
CA ASP A 254 -11.08 -14.13 -3.74
C ASP A 254 -12.27 -14.68 -4.51
N ILE A 255 -12.86 -13.80 -5.35
CA ILE A 255 -14.07 -14.06 -6.12
C ILE A 255 -13.80 -14.19 -7.63
N ARG A 256 -12.54 -14.07 -8.08
CA ARG A 256 -12.22 -14.34 -9.50
C ARG A 256 -12.04 -15.84 -9.66
N LEU A 257 -13.17 -16.55 -9.64
CA LEU A 257 -13.27 -18.00 -9.63
C LEU A 257 -13.71 -18.51 -10.99
N SER A 258 -13.10 -19.59 -11.45
CA SER A 258 -13.70 -20.42 -12.48
C SER A 258 -15.01 -21.06 -11.99
N LEU A 259 -15.87 -21.49 -12.91
CA LEU A 259 -17.09 -22.25 -12.61
C LEU A 259 -16.83 -23.46 -11.70
N TYR A 260 -15.70 -24.14 -11.87
CA TYR A 260 -15.33 -25.31 -11.09
C TYR A 260 -14.97 -24.95 -9.64
N GLU A 261 -14.18 -23.88 -9.45
CA GLU A 261 -13.73 -23.43 -8.13
C GLU A 261 -14.88 -22.86 -7.27
N ARG A 262 -15.95 -22.41 -7.92
CA ARG A 262 -17.14 -21.84 -7.27
C ARG A 262 -17.71 -22.77 -6.21
N GLY A 263 -17.99 -24.03 -6.56
CA GLY A 263 -18.63 -24.98 -5.64
C GLY A 263 -17.78 -25.27 -4.41
N ILE A 264 -16.45 -25.21 -4.54
CA ILE A 264 -15.51 -25.36 -3.42
C ILE A 264 -15.53 -24.13 -2.52
N VAL A 265 -15.54 -22.92 -3.09
CA VAL A 265 -15.62 -21.69 -2.29
C VAL A 265 -16.95 -21.54 -1.61
N GLU A 266 -18.06 -21.89 -2.27
CA GLU A 266 -19.39 -21.94 -1.66
C GLU A 266 -19.38 -22.82 -0.40
N LYS A 267 -18.86 -24.04 -0.50
CA LYS A 267 -18.73 -24.95 0.66
C LYS A 267 -17.83 -24.38 1.76
N CYS A 268 -16.69 -23.81 1.40
CA CYS A 268 -15.76 -23.19 2.35
C CYS A 268 -16.41 -22.01 3.08
N LEU A 269 -17.04 -21.09 2.34
CA LEU A 269 -17.70 -19.90 2.87
C LEU A 269 -18.90 -20.30 3.73
N ALA A 270 -19.72 -21.25 3.29
CA ALA A 270 -20.84 -21.76 4.06
C ALA A 270 -20.38 -22.28 5.42
N LYS A 271 -19.33 -23.14 5.46
CA LYS A 271 -18.77 -23.62 6.73
C LYS A 271 -18.23 -22.48 7.59
N ILE A 272 -17.43 -21.58 7.02
CA ILE A 272 -16.85 -20.46 7.77
C ILE A 272 -17.95 -19.60 8.39
N ILE A 273 -18.96 -19.20 7.60
CA ILE A 273 -20.08 -18.38 8.07
C ILE A 273 -20.87 -19.09 9.16
N LYS A 274 -21.19 -20.37 9.00
CA LYS A 274 -21.97 -21.14 9.98
C LYS A 274 -21.22 -21.42 11.29
N THR A 275 -19.89 -21.32 11.30
CA THR A 275 -19.06 -21.76 12.45
C THR A 275 -18.21 -20.66 13.08
N CYS A 276 -18.21 -19.44 12.51
CA CYS A 276 -17.41 -18.32 12.99
C CYS A 276 -18.30 -17.17 13.50
N PRO A 277 -18.84 -17.27 14.73
CA PRO A 277 -19.86 -16.35 15.23
C PRO A 277 -19.37 -14.91 15.43
N ASN A 278 -18.06 -14.71 15.60
CA ASN A 278 -17.46 -13.38 15.82
C ASN A 278 -17.06 -12.66 14.51
N LEU A 279 -17.41 -13.21 13.35
CA LEU A 279 -17.15 -12.58 12.07
C LEU A 279 -17.94 -11.26 11.98
N GLN A 280 -17.25 -10.15 11.78
CA GLN A 280 -17.87 -8.82 11.66
C GLN A 280 -17.67 -8.18 10.29
N VAL A 281 -16.64 -8.60 9.55
CA VAL A 281 -16.30 -8.04 8.24
C VAL A 281 -16.20 -9.16 7.22
N LEU A 282 -17.10 -9.14 6.24
CA LEU A 282 -17.03 -10.02 5.08
C LEU A 282 -16.87 -9.17 3.82
N LYS A 283 -15.79 -9.38 3.09
CA LYS A 283 -15.51 -8.65 1.85
C LYS A 283 -14.93 -9.57 0.80
N SER A 284 -15.08 -9.24 -0.47
CA SER A 284 -14.25 -9.82 -1.52
C SER A 284 -12.98 -9.00 -1.68
N PHE A 285 -11.94 -9.57 -2.31
CA PHE A 285 -10.89 -8.74 -2.90
C PHE A 285 -11.53 -7.78 -3.91
N PRO A 286 -10.95 -6.57 -4.10
CA PRO A 286 -11.41 -5.65 -5.13
C PRO A 286 -11.45 -6.39 -6.45
N TYR A 287 -12.67 -6.72 -6.86
CA TYR A 287 -12.94 -7.23 -8.18
C TYR A 287 -12.83 -6.01 -9.09
N VAL A 288 -11.96 -6.11 -10.09
CA VAL A 288 -12.13 -5.35 -11.32
C VAL A 288 -13.12 -6.20 -12.11
N PRO A 289 -14.43 -5.91 -12.08
CA PRO A 289 -15.36 -6.36 -13.10
C PRO A 289 -14.83 -5.85 -14.42
N TYR A 290 -13.97 -6.64 -15.04
CA TYR A 290 -13.88 -6.67 -16.47
C TYR A 290 -15.31 -6.88 -16.95
N PHE A 291 -15.78 -5.96 -17.80
CA PHE A 291 -17.14 -5.81 -18.32
C PHE A 291 -17.72 -7.05 -19.02
N ASP A 292 -17.05 -8.18 -18.93
CA ASP A 292 -17.57 -9.44 -19.38
C ASP A 292 -18.59 -9.93 -18.34
N THR A 293 -19.85 -9.59 -18.63
CA THR A 293 -21.05 -9.92 -17.84
C THR A 293 -21.20 -11.42 -17.55
N THR A 294 -20.39 -12.26 -18.19
CA THR A 294 -20.34 -13.72 -18.05
C THR A 294 -19.80 -14.22 -16.70
N TRP A 295 -19.15 -13.37 -15.90
CA TRP A 295 -18.49 -13.79 -14.64
C TRP A 295 -19.28 -13.48 -13.35
N HIS A 296 -20.48 -12.89 -13.43
CA HIS A 296 -21.29 -12.54 -12.25
C HIS A 296 -22.16 -13.69 -11.76
N ILE A 297 -21.50 -14.76 -11.33
CA ILE A 297 -22.17 -15.95 -10.84
C ILE A 297 -22.33 -15.86 -9.33
N ASP A 298 -23.58 -15.72 -8.90
CA ASP A 298 -23.94 -15.56 -7.50
C ASP A 298 -23.80 -16.88 -6.74
N MET A 299 -23.15 -16.84 -5.58
CA MET A 299 -22.90 -17.99 -4.73
C MET A 299 -24.08 -18.29 -3.81
N ASP A 300 -24.59 -19.53 -3.83
CA ASP A 300 -25.60 -19.98 -2.86
C ASP A 300 -24.91 -20.79 -1.76
N LEU A 301 -25.02 -20.32 -0.52
CA LEU A 301 -24.33 -20.93 0.62
C LEU A 301 -25.19 -21.96 1.36
N ASP A 302 -26.41 -22.21 0.85
CA ASP A 302 -27.40 -23.10 1.46
C ASP A 302 -27.59 -22.84 2.96
N LEU A 303 -27.75 -21.56 3.30
CA LEU A 303 -28.04 -21.14 4.67
C LEU A 303 -29.48 -21.51 5.03
N GLN A 304 -29.66 -21.97 6.27
CA GLN A 304 -30.97 -22.28 6.85
C GLN A 304 -31.32 -21.23 7.91
N PRO A 305 -32.62 -20.93 8.13
CA PRO A 305 -33.03 -19.97 9.17
C PRO A 305 -32.59 -20.34 10.59
N THR A 306 -32.33 -21.63 10.85
CA THR A 306 -31.86 -22.15 12.13
C THR A 306 -30.34 -22.07 12.32
N ASP A 307 -29.60 -21.68 11.28
CA ASP A 307 -28.15 -21.55 11.38
C ASP A 307 -27.78 -20.39 12.33
N LEU A 308 -26.74 -20.57 13.14
CA LEU A 308 -26.19 -19.51 13.98
C LEU A 308 -25.29 -18.61 13.13
N LEU A 309 -25.90 -17.64 12.47
CA LEU A 309 -25.21 -16.76 11.52
C LEU A 309 -24.62 -15.54 12.23
N PRO A 310 -23.40 -15.09 11.86
CA PRO A 310 -22.74 -13.98 12.50
C PRO A 310 -23.41 -12.65 12.13
N THR A 311 -23.35 -11.69 13.07
CA THR A 311 -23.85 -10.34 12.85
C THR A 311 -22.75 -9.46 12.26
N LEU A 312 -22.90 -9.06 10.99
CA LEU A 312 -21.87 -8.29 10.30
C LEU A 312 -21.99 -6.79 10.58
N GLU A 313 -20.83 -6.14 10.66
CA GLU A 313 -20.70 -4.68 10.64
C GLU A 313 -20.39 -4.16 9.23
N ARG A 314 -19.74 -4.98 8.39
CA ARG A 314 -19.35 -4.62 7.02
C ARG A 314 -19.54 -5.79 6.05
N PHE A 315 -20.23 -5.52 4.95
CA PHE A 315 -20.41 -6.45 3.83
C PHE A 315 -19.99 -5.76 2.53
N CYS A 316 -18.98 -6.28 1.83
CA CYS A 316 -18.45 -5.65 0.62
C CYS A 316 -18.27 -6.62 -0.55
N TYR A 317 -19.09 -6.45 -1.59
CA TYR A 317 -18.94 -7.04 -2.94
C TYR A 317 -18.86 -8.56 -3.02
N VAL A 318 -19.25 -9.30 -1.97
CA VAL A 318 -19.33 -10.76 -2.05
C VAL A 318 -20.56 -11.14 -2.88
N PRO A 319 -20.40 -11.90 -3.98
CA PRO A 319 -21.50 -12.22 -4.87
C PRO A 319 -22.29 -13.39 -4.29
N LEU A 320 -23.20 -13.11 -3.37
CA LEU A 320 -24.11 -14.10 -2.80
C LEU A 320 -25.49 -14.00 -3.47
N THR A 321 -26.18 -15.13 -3.60
CA THR A 321 -27.56 -15.12 -4.11
C THR A 321 -28.46 -14.27 -3.23
N HIS A 322 -29.49 -13.67 -3.83
CA HIS A 322 -30.52 -12.94 -3.09
C HIS A 322 -31.17 -13.83 -2.00
N LYS A 323 -31.35 -15.13 -2.27
CA LYS A 323 -31.85 -16.12 -1.30
C LYS A 323 -30.93 -16.20 -0.08
N THR A 324 -29.63 -16.43 -0.28
CA THR A 324 -28.64 -16.48 0.81
C THR A 324 -28.64 -15.18 1.63
N LEU A 325 -28.63 -14.01 0.96
CA LEU A 325 -28.65 -12.71 1.64
C LEU A 325 -29.92 -12.49 2.47
N THR A 326 -31.08 -12.91 1.94
CA THR A 326 -32.37 -12.79 2.62
C THR A 326 -32.45 -13.72 3.83
N THR A 327 -32.04 -14.98 3.69
CA THR A 327 -32.02 -15.93 4.81
C THR A 327 -31.15 -15.42 5.95
N TRP A 328 -29.95 -14.93 5.63
CA TRP A 328 -29.04 -14.37 6.63
C TRP A 328 -29.61 -13.11 7.30
N GLY A 329 -30.26 -12.24 6.51
CA GLY A 329 -30.94 -11.07 7.05
C GLY A 329 -32.11 -11.42 7.98
N ASN A 330 -32.92 -12.42 7.62
CA ASN A 330 -34.02 -12.89 8.45
C ASN A 330 -33.54 -13.50 9.77
N ALA A 331 -32.34 -14.10 9.78
CA ALA A 331 -31.67 -14.57 11.01
C ALA A 331 -31.03 -13.43 11.83
N GLY A 332 -31.22 -12.16 11.46
CA GLY A 332 -30.67 -11.00 12.18
C GLY A 332 -29.22 -10.67 11.84
N GLY A 333 -28.63 -11.29 10.82
CA GLY A 333 -27.22 -11.08 10.45
C GLY A 333 -26.85 -9.63 10.10
N TRP A 334 -27.83 -8.80 9.70
CA TRP A 334 -27.63 -7.43 9.25
C TRP A 334 -27.92 -6.35 10.31
N GLN A 335 -28.31 -6.74 11.53
CA GLN A 335 -28.73 -5.77 12.55
C GLN A 335 -27.67 -4.72 12.90
N ARG A 336 -26.38 -5.09 12.82
CA ARG A 336 -25.24 -4.20 13.10
C ARG A 336 -24.55 -3.68 11.84
N LEU A 337 -25.11 -3.92 10.65
CA LEU A 337 -24.47 -3.60 9.39
C LEU A 337 -24.37 -2.08 9.23
N MET A 338 -23.14 -1.55 9.26
CA MET A 338 -22.85 -0.12 9.11
C MET A 338 -22.37 0.24 7.71
N VAL A 339 -21.70 -0.70 7.03
CA VAL A 339 -21.14 -0.52 5.69
C VAL A 339 -21.65 -1.62 4.77
N LEU A 340 -22.36 -1.23 3.72
CA LEU A 340 -22.84 -2.12 2.67
C LEU A 340 -22.26 -1.67 1.34
N LYS A 341 -21.57 -2.57 0.65
CA LYS A 341 -21.17 -2.38 -0.74
C LYS A 341 -21.65 -3.55 -1.58
N VAL A 342 -22.47 -3.26 -2.59
CA VAL A 342 -23.06 -4.28 -3.46
C VAL A 342 -22.76 -3.96 -4.92
N HIS A 343 -22.66 -5.02 -5.73
CA HIS A 343 -22.35 -4.92 -7.16
C HIS A 343 -23.60 -5.05 -8.04
N LYS A 344 -24.73 -5.44 -7.46
CA LYS A 344 -26.06 -5.54 -8.08
C LYS A 344 -27.05 -4.75 -7.25
N PHE A 345 -27.93 -4.03 -7.91
CA PHE A 345 -28.93 -3.20 -7.25
C PHE A 345 -30.03 -4.03 -6.60
N ASP A 346 -30.50 -5.09 -7.27
CA ASP A 346 -31.51 -6.02 -6.73
C ASP A 346 -31.16 -6.59 -5.34
N TYR A 347 -29.88 -6.65 -4.98
CA TYR A 347 -29.44 -7.15 -3.67
C TYR A 347 -29.91 -6.28 -2.52
N LEU A 348 -30.19 -5.00 -2.76
CA LEU A 348 -30.65 -4.05 -1.76
C LEU A 348 -31.97 -4.51 -1.09
N ARG A 349 -32.81 -5.25 -1.82
CA ARG A 349 -34.06 -5.82 -1.28
C ARG A 349 -33.83 -6.79 -0.13
N ALA A 350 -32.71 -7.51 -0.12
CA ALA A 350 -32.34 -8.43 0.97
C ALA A 350 -31.94 -7.70 2.27
N PHE A 351 -31.63 -6.41 2.19
CA PHE A 351 -31.22 -5.58 3.34
C PHE A 351 -32.31 -4.61 3.82
N HIS A 352 -33.33 -4.36 2.98
CA HIS A 352 -34.47 -3.53 3.33
C HIS A 352 -35.17 -4.05 4.60
N GLY A 353 -35.44 -3.14 5.55
CA GLY A 353 -36.01 -3.45 6.87
C GLY A 353 -35.11 -4.26 7.82
N ARG A 354 -33.89 -4.63 7.41
CA ARG A 354 -33.01 -5.55 8.16
C ARG A 354 -31.67 -4.96 8.56
N ALA A 355 -31.29 -3.80 8.00
CA ALA A 355 -30.01 -3.12 8.26
C ALA A 355 -30.21 -1.72 8.88
N PRO A 356 -30.77 -1.60 10.10
CA PRO A 356 -31.13 -0.30 10.69
C PRO A 356 -29.92 0.58 11.03
N CYS A 357 -28.74 -0.01 11.19
CA CYS A 357 -27.50 0.72 11.51
C CYS A 357 -26.71 1.18 10.28
N LEU A 358 -27.26 1.04 9.07
CA LEU A 358 -26.54 1.33 7.84
C LEU A 358 -26.22 2.83 7.72
N LYS A 359 -24.92 3.15 7.64
CA LYS A 359 -24.41 4.53 7.51
C LYS A 359 -23.72 4.80 6.19
N TYR A 360 -23.16 3.76 5.57
CA TYR A 360 -22.40 3.88 4.33
C TYR A 360 -22.87 2.83 3.32
N LEU A 361 -23.40 3.31 2.19
CA LEU A 361 -23.89 2.49 1.10
C LEU A 361 -23.11 2.78 -0.19
N VAL A 362 -22.61 1.73 -0.82
CA VAL A 362 -22.06 1.77 -2.17
C VAL A 362 -22.84 0.81 -3.05
N VAL A 363 -23.42 1.33 -4.14
CA VAL A 363 -24.18 0.54 -5.10
C VAL A 363 -23.51 0.67 -6.45
N TRP A 364 -23.04 -0.45 -6.97
CA TRP A 364 -22.73 -0.57 -8.39
C TRP A 364 -24.00 -1.05 -9.09
N SER A 365 -24.52 -0.26 -10.03
CA SER A 365 -25.73 -0.61 -10.76
C SER A 365 -25.68 -0.05 -12.17
N ALA A 366 -25.69 -0.95 -13.15
CA ALA A 366 -25.78 -0.59 -14.56
C ALA A 366 -27.25 -0.43 -14.99
N GLY A 367 -27.87 0.69 -14.59
CA GLY A 367 -29.10 1.16 -15.22
C GLY A 367 -30.42 0.58 -14.73
N GLU A 368 -30.50 0.31 -13.45
CA GLU A 368 -31.77 0.05 -12.78
C GLU A 368 -32.35 1.36 -12.22
N ASP A 369 -33.68 1.45 -12.16
CA ASP A 369 -34.40 2.61 -11.65
C ASP A 369 -34.46 2.59 -10.12
N PHE A 370 -33.76 3.52 -9.48
CA PHE A 370 -33.71 3.72 -8.02
C PHE A 370 -35.07 3.97 -7.40
N ASN A 371 -36.04 4.45 -8.17
CA ASN A 371 -37.38 4.73 -7.66
C ASN A 371 -38.15 3.45 -7.30
N ASN A 372 -37.72 2.29 -7.82
CA ASN A 372 -38.33 0.98 -7.49
C ASN A 372 -37.79 0.34 -6.21
N LEU A 373 -36.87 1.01 -5.49
CA LEU A 373 -36.37 0.47 -4.23
C LEU A 373 -37.29 0.81 -3.06
N PRO A 374 -37.55 -0.16 -2.18
CA PRO A 374 -38.21 0.12 -0.94
C PRO A 374 -37.26 0.95 -0.03
N PRO A 375 -37.80 1.89 0.76
CA PRO A 375 -36.98 2.84 1.50
C PRO A 375 -36.17 2.17 2.61
N PHE A 376 -34.90 2.55 2.79
CA PHE A 376 -34.15 2.06 3.96
C PHE A 376 -34.46 2.93 5.18
N GLU A 377 -34.90 2.31 6.27
CA GLU A 377 -35.12 3.01 7.56
C GLU A 377 -33.80 3.37 8.29
N ALA A 378 -32.67 3.35 7.59
CA ALA A 378 -31.35 3.54 8.16
C ALA A 378 -30.88 5.01 8.04
N PRO A 379 -30.13 5.54 9.02
CA PRO A 379 -29.62 6.91 8.99
C PRO A 379 -28.40 7.01 8.06
N LEU A 380 -28.62 6.88 6.76
CA LEU A 380 -27.58 6.82 5.76
C LEU A 380 -26.81 8.16 5.70
N GLN A 381 -25.52 8.13 6.01
CA GLN A 381 -24.65 9.31 6.05
C GLN A 381 -23.85 9.48 4.76
N GLN A 382 -23.51 8.37 4.11
CA GLN A 382 -22.72 8.36 2.89
C GLN A 382 -23.32 7.41 1.86
N LEU A 383 -23.54 7.93 0.66
CA LEU A 383 -24.04 7.17 -0.48
C LEU A 383 -23.11 7.34 -1.68
N ILE A 384 -22.75 6.21 -2.30
CA ILE A 384 -21.98 6.18 -3.54
C ILE A 384 -22.75 5.35 -4.57
N LEU A 385 -23.14 6.00 -5.65
CA LEU A 385 -23.79 5.40 -6.80
C LEU A 385 -22.81 5.39 -7.96
N VAL A 386 -22.46 4.20 -8.44
CA VAL A 386 -21.53 4.04 -9.56
C VAL A 386 -22.21 3.22 -10.65
N GLY A 387 -22.05 3.65 -11.91
CA GLY A 387 -22.52 2.92 -13.08
C GLY A 387 -23.92 3.26 -13.57
N GLN A 388 -24.52 4.35 -13.08
CA GLN A 388 -25.85 4.77 -13.49
C GLN A 388 -25.96 4.91 -15.01
N LYS A 389 -26.92 4.20 -15.64
CA LYS A 389 -27.27 4.44 -17.06
C LYS A 389 -28.21 5.63 -17.20
N SER A 390 -29.10 5.80 -16.23
CA SER A 390 -29.92 7.01 -16.17
C SER A 390 -29.02 8.16 -15.80
N SER A 391 -29.09 9.21 -16.59
CA SER A 391 -28.31 10.41 -16.37
C SER A 391 -28.94 11.33 -15.32
N ARG A 392 -30.13 10.98 -14.83
CA ARG A 392 -30.85 11.70 -13.78
C ARG A 392 -30.41 11.26 -12.40
N VAL A 393 -30.29 12.23 -11.51
CA VAL A 393 -30.11 12.01 -10.07
C VAL A 393 -31.37 11.31 -9.52
N PRO A 394 -31.26 10.22 -8.73
CA PRO A 394 -32.42 9.49 -8.23
C PRO A 394 -33.06 10.20 -7.03
N LEU A 395 -33.68 11.35 -7.29
CA LEU A 395 -34.14 12.29 -6.26
C LEU A 395 -35.16 11.68 -5.29
N GLU A 396 -36.08 10.84 -5.77
CA GLU A 396 -37.10 10.23 -4.90
C GLU A 396 -36.47 9.28 -3.87
N PHE A 397 -35.49 8.49 -4.30
CA PHE A 397 -34.68 7.65 -3.41
C PHE A 397 -33.89 8.51 -2.42
N LEU A 398 -33.25 9.59 -2.87
CA LEU A 398 -32.43 10.45 -2.03
C LEU A 398 -33.22 11.23 -0.97
N ARG A 399 -34.47 11.64 -1.27
CA ARG A 399 -35.35 12.36 -0.33
C ARG A 399 -35.58 11.59 0.97
N GLN A 400 -35.51 10.27 0.92
CA GLN A 400 -35.63 9.39 2.09
C GLN A 400 -34.51 9.63 3.11
N TYR A 401 -33.35 10.10 2.67
CA TYR A 401 -32.18 10.39 3.50
C TYR A 401 -31.90 11.89 3.61
N SER A 402 -32.90 12.73 3.32
CA SER A 402 -32.80 14.20 3.30
C SER A 402 -32.12 14.79 4.54
N SER A 403 -32.43 14.25 5.72
CA SER A 403 -31.94 14.74 7.01
C SER A 403 -30.58 14.15 7.41
N THR A 404 -30.21 12.98 6.89
CA THR A 404 -29.06 12.19 7.36
C THR A 404 -27.90 12.16 6.39
N LEU A 405 -28.14 12.36 5.08
CA LEU A 405 -27.14 12.25 4.04
C LEU A 405 -26.16 13.43 4.07
N LEU A 406 -24.89 13.14 4.37
CA LEU A 406 -23.82 14.14 4.46
C LEU A 406 -22.87 14.09 3.26
N LYS A 407 -22.71 12.92 2.65
CA LYS A 407 -21.76 12.68 1.57
C LYS A 407 -22.44 11.91 0.43
N LEU A 408 -22.42 12.48 -0.76
CA LEU A 408 -23.00 11.87 -1.95
C LEU A 408 -21.96 11.80 -3.06
N ARG A 409 -21.81 10.62 -3.67
CA ARG A 409 -21.04 10.43 -4.90
C ARG A 409 -21.94 9.81 -5.95
N ILE A 410 -22.03 10.44 -7.11
CA ILE A 410 -22.75 9.92 -8.27
C ILE A 410 -21.79 9.91 -9.44
N HIS A 411 -21.54 8.71 -9.98
CA HIS A 411 -20.60 8.51 -11.06
C HIS A 411 -21.23 7.63 -12.15
N SER A 412 -21.37 8.18 -13.36
CA SER A 412 -21.80 7.41 -14.54
C SER A 412 -20.62 6.58 -15.06
N ALA A 413 -20.83 5.29 -15.36
CA ALA A 413 -19.76 4.39 -15.83
C ALA A 413 -19.78 4.14 -17.35
N ARG A 414 -20.56 4.90 -18.13
CA ARG A 414 -20.56 4.75 -19.59
C ARG A 414 -20.10 6.03 -20.25
N LEU A 415 -19.12 5.89 -21.14
CA LEU A 415 -18.79 6.86 -22.20
C LEU A 415 -19.13 6.29 -23.58
N VAL A 416 -19.84 5.16 -23.61
CA VAL A 416 -20.19 4.44 -24.84
C VAL A 416 -21.48 5.05 -25.37
N GLU A 417 -21.33 5.85 -26.44
CA GLU A 417 -22.37 6.37 -27.34
C GLU A 417 -23.22 7.54 -26.83
N GLY A 418 -22.65 8.75 -26.88
CA GLY A 418 -23.30 9.97 -27.42
C GLY A 418 -24.64 10.49 -26.85
N GLN A 419 -25.21 9.89 -25.81
CA GLN A 419 -26.57 10.20 -25.35
C GLN A 419 -26.72 10.40 -23.84
N LEU A 420 -25.64 10.46 -23.07
CA LEU A 420 -25.75 10.75 -21.64
C LEU A 420 -26.04 12.23 -21.42
N LYS A 421 -27.29 12.53 -21.03
CA LYS A 421 -27.69 13.87 -20.57
C LYS A 421 -27.26 14.05 -19.12
N ASP A 422 -26.01 14.43 -18.85
CA ASP A 422 -25.52 14.67 -17.49
C ASP A 422 -26.48 15.52 -16.64
N ALA A 423 -26.31 15.42 -15.31
CA ALA A 423 -27.14 16.14 -14.35
C ALA A 423 -27.23 17.63 -14.71
N SER A 424 -28.44 18.10 -14.97
CA SER A 424 -28.70 19.48 -15.33
C SER A 424 -28.60 20.39 -14.09
N ALA A 425 -28.47 21.70 -14.29
CA ALA A 425 -28.56 22.67 -13.20
C ALA A 425 -29.85 22.49 -12.38
N THR A 426 -30.96 22.15 -13.03
CA THR A 426 -32.25 21.85 -12.37
C THR A 426 -32.14 20.62 -11.46
N ASP A 427 -31.52 19.54 -11.91
CA ASP A 427 -31.32 18.33 -11.08
C ASP A 427 -30.49 18.63 -9.82
N ILE A 428 -29.48 19.49 -9.94
CA ILE A 428 -28.63 19.93 -8.82
C ILE A 428 -29.40 20.80 -7.83
N LEU A 429 -30.24 21.72 -8.31
CA LEU A 429 -31.11 22.52 -7.44
C LEU A 429 -32.14 21.65 -6.71
N GLU A 430 -32.72 20.67 -7.38
CA GLU A 430 -33.64 19.72 -6.76
C GLU A 430 -32.95 18.80 -5.76
N LEU A 431 -31.71 18.40 -6.04
CA LEU A 431 -30.87 17.66 -5.11
C LEU A 431 -30.59 18.48 -3.85
N ASN A 432 -30.26 19.76 -3.97
CA ASN A 432 -30.05 20.65 -2.84
C ASN A 432 -31.31 20.74 -1.95
N ARG A 433 -32.49 20.91 -2.57
CA ARG A 433 -33.76 20.94 -1.85
C ARG A 433 -34.07 19.61 -1.17
N SER A 434 -33.74 18.51 -1.82
CA SER A 434 -34.02 17.15 -1.33
C SER A 434 -33.06 16.69 -0.24
N CYS A 435 -31.80 17.15 -0.27
CA CYS A 435 -30.74 16.74 0.66
C CYS A 435 -29.90 17.96 1.09
N PRO A 436 -30.47 18.90 1.87
CA PRO A 436 -29.82 20.17 2.20
C PRO A 436 -28.58 20.03 3.11
N ASN A 437 -28.42 18.87 3.77
CA ASN A 437 -27.32 18.60 4.71
C ASN A 437 -26.05 18.04 4.05
N ILE A 438 -26.02 17.93 2.72
CA ILE A 438 -24.85 17.45 2.00
C ILE A 438 -23.68 18.43 2.22
N THR A 439 -22.59 17.89 2.78
CA THR A 439 -21.32 18.60 3.02
C THR A 439 -20.27 18.27 1.97
N ARG A 440 -20.40 17.11 1.31
CA ARG A 440 -19.53 16.67 0.23
C ARG A 440 -20.31 16.08 -0.94
N LEU A 441 -20.05 16.59 -2.13
CA LEU A 441 -20.65 16.12 -3.38
C LEU A 441 -19.56 15.78 -4.40
N ASP A 442 -19.52 14.52 -4.84
CA ASP A 442 -18.65 14.05 -5.91
C ASP A 442 -19.55 13.69 -7.12
N ILE A 443 -19.45 14.42 -8.24
CA ILE A 443 -20.41 14.30 -9.35
C ILE A 443 -19.75 14.47 -10.72
N ASN A 444 -20.30 13.80 -11.74
CA ASN A 444 -19.91 14.01 -13.13
C ASN A 444 -20.38 15.38 -13.63
N MET A 445 -19.53 16.02 -14.43
CA MET A 445 -19.82 17.29 -15.07
C MET A 445 -19.55 17.16 -16.56
N HIS A 446 -20.60 17.37 -17.37
CA HIS A 446 -20.45 17.46 -18.82
C HIS A 446 -19.65 18.68 -19.20
N HIS A 447 -18.75 18.55 -20.15
CA HIS A 447 -18.10 19.68 -20.78
C HIS A 447 -18.26 19.60 -22.29
N GLY A 448 -19.31 20.24 -22.82
CA GLY A 448 -19.60 20.34 -24.26
C GLY A 448 -18.72 21.35 -25.01
N GLY A 449 -17.49 21.58 -24.56
CA GLY A 449 -16.56 22.59 -25.10
C GLY A 449 -16.54 23.92 -24.33
N THR A 450 -17.50 24.16 -23.44
CA THR A 450 -17.51 25.28 -22.50
C THR A 450 -17.83 24.78 -21.08
N TRP A 451 -17.34 25.50 -20.06
CA TRP A 451 -17.66 25.21 -18.67
C TRP A 451 -19.16 25.47 -18.42
N PRO A 452 -19.90 24.51 -17.82
CA PRO A 452 -21.34 24.65 -17.61
C PRO A 452 -21.61 25.57 -16.40
N TYR A 453 -21.49 26.88 -16.58
CA TYR A 453 -21.60 27.86 -15.48
C TYR A 453 -22.95 27.79 -14.75
N ASP A 454 -24.06 27.52 -15.44
CA ASP A 454 -25.37 27.33 -14.80
C ASP A 454 -25.38 26.14 -13.80
N PHE A 455 -24.65 25.07 -14.12
CA PHE A 455 -24.48 23.92 -13.23
C PHE A 455 -23.62 24.28 -12.01
N LEU A 456 -22.56 25.07 -12.21
CA LEU A 456 -21.72 25.58 -11.12
C LEU A 456 -22.47 26.56 -10.22
N ASP A 457 -23.32 27.41 -10.78
CA ASP A 457 -24.20 28.31 -10.04
C ASP A 457 -25.18 27.53 -9.18
N ALA A 458 -25.75 26.43 -9.71
CA ALA A 458 -26.61 25.52 -8.96
C ALA A 458 -25.86 24.85 -7.78
N LEU A 459 -24.61 24.42 -7.98
CA LEU A 459 -23.76 23.89 -6.89
C LEU A 459 -23.49 24.93 -5.80
N ALA A 460 -23.29 26.19 -6.19
CA ALA A 460 -23.02 27.28 -5.25
C ALA A 460 -24.20 27.51 -4.26
N GLN A 461 -25.43 27.14 -4.64
CA GLN A 461 -26.64 27.29 -3.82
C GLN A 461 -26.72 26.34 -2.61
N PHE A 462 -25.87 25.31 -2.52
CA PHE A 462 -25.96 24.33 -1.42
C PHE A 462 -25.56 24.92 -0.06
N GLY A 463 -26.48 25.19 0.85
CA GLY A 463 -26.17 25.85 2.13
C GLY A 463 -25.01 25.24 2.94
N ASN A 464 -24.82 23.91 2.90
CA ASN A 464 -23.83 23.20 3.70
C ASN A 464 -22.65 22.58 2.92
N LEU A 465 -22.60 22.74 1.60
CA LEU A 465 -21.60 22.08 0.75
C LEU A 465 -20.23 22.73 0.89
N ILE A 466 -19.28 21.97 1.47
CA ILE A 466 -17.93 22.44 1.84
C ILE A 466 -16.86 21.79 0.94
N GLN A 467 -17.15 20.63 0.34
CA GLN A 467 -16.26 19.92 -0.57
C GLN A 467 -16.98 19.48 -1.84
N ILE A 468 -16.39 19.75 -2.99
CA ILE A 468 -16.89 19.35 -4.31
C ILE A 468 -15.80 18.56 -5.04
N THR A 469 -16.15 17.44 -5.66
CA THR A 469 -15.30 16.78 -6.66
C THR A 469 -16.05 16.72 -7.99
N LEU A 470 -15.49 17.32 -9.02
CA LEU A 470 -16.05 17.31 -10.38
C LEU A 470 -15.28 16.31 -11.23
N TYR A 471 -15.98 15.30 -11.73
CA TYR A 471 -15.45 14.40 -12.76
C TYR A 471 -15.75 15.00 -14.12
N ALA A 472 -14.75 15.65 -14.72
CA ALA A 472 -14.88 16.24 -16.04
C ALA A 472 -14.70 15.15 -17.10
N GLU A 473 -15.74 14.94 -17.90
CA GLU A 473 -15.67 14.02 -19.04
C GLU A 473 -14.89 14.66 -20.17
N THR A 474 -13.79 14.02 -20.58
CA THR A 474 -13.13 14.37 -21.84
C THR A 474 -13.86 13.61 -22.95
N PRO A 475 -14.35 14.28 -24.00
CA PRO A 475 -14.99 13.58 -25.11
C PRO A 475 -14.05 12.49 -25.61
N ILE A 476 -14.48 11.23 -25.48
CA ILE A 476 -13.74 10.12 -26.08
C ILE A 476 -13.79 10.38 -27.57
N GLN A 477 -12.66 10.74 -28.16
CA GLN A 477 -12.53 10.69 -29.61
C GLN A 477 -12.83 9.26 -30.00
N THR A 478 -13.97 9.04 -30.65
CA THR A 478 -14.22 7.78 -31.34
C THR A 478 -13.00 7.57 -32.24
N PRO A 479 -12.35 6.40 -32.20
CA PRO A 479 -11.14 6.13 -32.97
C PRO A 479 -11.47 5.97 -34.46
N SER A 480 -12.10 6.96 -35.09
CA SER A 480 -12.13 7.08 -36.54
C SER A 480 -10.73 7.54 -36.99
N MET A 481 -10.09 6.69 -37.79
CA MET A 481 -8.65 6.50 -37.94
C MET A 481 -7.75 7.65 -38.42
N THR A 482 -8.14 8.93 -38.53
CA THR A 482 -7.32 9.85 -39.36
C THR A 482 -6.88 11.21 -38.80
N ALA A 483 -7.23 11.61 -37.57
CA ALA A 483 -6.55 12.76 -36.96
C ALA A 483 -6.65 12.74 -35.43
N ILE A 484 -5.56 12.35 -34.75
CA ILE A 484 -5.39 12.61 -33.32
C ILE A 484 -5.10 14.11 -33.18
N SER A 485 -6.15 14.93 -33.22
CA SER A 485 -6.05 16.29 -32.73
C SER A 485 -5.89 16.19 -31.22
N ILE A 486 -4.70 16.53 -30.72
CA ILE A 486 -4.41 16.64 -29.29
C ILE A 486 -5.23 17.83 -28.80
N VAL A 487 -6.49 17.59 -28.43
CA VAL A 487 -7.27 18.58 -27.67
C VAL A 487 -6.49 18.78 -26.37
N GLU A 488 -6.04 20.02 -26.15
CA GLU A 488 -5.31 20.39 -24.93
C GLU A 488 -6.02 19.85 -23.69
N PRO A 489 -5.28 19.43 -22.64
CA PRO A 489 -5.90 18.94 -21.43
C PRO A 489 -6.70 20.08 -20.78
N LEU A 490 -8.02 20.09 -21.01
CA LEU A 490 -8.98 21.04 -20.41
C LEU A 490 -8.93 21.04 -18.87
N ILE A 491 -8.43 19.96 -18.29
CA ILE A 491 -8.23 19.79 -16.86
C ILE A 491 -6.82 20.24 -16.51
N THR A 492 -6.68 21.52 -16.15
CA THR A 492 -5.44 22.14 -15.67
C THR A 492 -5.58 22.65 -14.24
N ALA A 493 -4.45 22.91 -13.58
CA ALA A 493 -4.43 23.61 -12.29
C ALA A 493 -5.14 24.97 -12.35
N ALA A 494 -4.90 25.74 -13.41
CA ALA A 494 -5.53 27.05 -13.63
C ALA A 494 -7.05 26.94 -13.82
N ALA A 495 -7.53 25.92 -14.55
CA ALA A 495 -8.95 25.65 -14.68
C ALA A 495 -9.59 25.30 -13.33
N CYS A 496 -8.94 24.43 -12.55
CA CYS A 496 -9.40 24.06 -11.20
C CYS A 496 -9.49 25.30 -10.29
N GLU A 497 -8.48 26.19 -10.32
CA GLU A 497 -8.48 27.43 -9.55
C GLU A 497 -9.58 28.40 -9.99
N GLY A 498 -9.76 28.58 -11.30
CA GLY A 498 -10.80 29.42 -11.87
C GLY A 498 -12.20 28.94 -11.47
N LEU A 499 -12.45 27.63 -11.54
CA LEU A 499 -13.70 27.02 -11.10
C LEU A 499 -13.91 27.16 -9.58
N PHE A 500 -12.86 26.95 -8.79
CA PHE A 500 -12.91 27.15 -7.34
C PHE A 500 -13.33 28.59 -7.00
N LYS A 501 -12.65 29.60 -7.57
CA LYS A 501 -12.98 31.01 -7.35
C LYS A 501 -14.42 31.31 -7.79
N TYR A 502 -14.80 30.86 -8.98
CA TYR A 502 -16.14 31.07 -9.52
C TYR A 502 -17.25 30.58 -8.57
N VAL A 503 -17.13 29.35 -8.07
CA VAL A 503 -18.11 28.75 -7.15
C VAL A 503 -18.03 29.37 -5.76
N ALA A 504 -16.82 29.64 -5.25
CA ALA A 504 -16.61 30.24 -3.94
C ALA A 504 -17.22 31.66 -3.84
N ASP A 505 -17.08 32.48 -4.89
CA ASP A 505 -17.59 33.85 -4.93
C ASP A 505 -19.13 33.92 -4.96
N ARG A 506 -19.78 32.86 -5.44
CA ARG A 506 -21.25 32.76 -5.55
C ARG A 506 -21.88 31.88 -4.47
N LYS A 507 -21.06 31.36 -3.55
CA LYS A 507 -21.47 30.38 -2.56
C LYS A 507 -22.49 30.98 -1.58
N LEU A 508 -23.66 30.36 -1.47
CA LEU A 508 -24.62 30.64 -0.40
C LEU A 508 -24.37 29.70 0.79
N GLY A 509 -24.24 30.24 2.00
CA GLY A 509 -24.04 29.46 3.22
C GLY A 509 -22.57 29.16 3.55
N ALA A 510 -22.27 27.90 3.85
CA ALA A 510 -20.94 27.45 4.25
C ALA A 510 -19.89 27.72 3.16
N ARG A 511 -18.72 28.22 3.57
CA ARG A 511 -17.62 28.53 2.67
C ARG A 511 -17.07 27.25 2.03
N LEU A 512 -16.92 27.25 0.70
CA LEU A 512 -16.27 26.16 -0.02
C LEU A 512 -14.81 26.07 0.44
N SER A 513 -14.41 24.89 0.93
CA SER A 513 -13.05 24.64 1.40
C SER A 513 -12.20 23.90 0.38
N VAL A 514 -12.82 23.01 -0.40
CA VAL A 514 -12.12 22.13 -1.35
C VAL A 514 -12.94 21.98 -2.63
N LEU A 515 -12.29 22.22 -3.78
CA LEU A 515 -12.77 21.79 -5.09
C LEU A 515 -11.73 20.88 -5.74
N GLY A 516 -12.11 19.65 -5.99
CA GLY A 516 -11.35 18.67 -6.76
C GLY A 516 -11.81 18.65 -8.21
N LEU A 517 -10.87 18.66 -9.15
CA LEU A 517 -11.14 18.42 -10.56
C LEU A 517 -10.44 17.12 -10.96
N GLU A 518 -11.23 16.12 -11.34
CA GLU A 518 -10.75 14.80 -11.72
C GLU A 518 -11.08 14.52 -13.18
N ARG A 519 -10.13 13.92 -13.90
CA ARG A 519 -10.39 13.40 -15.24
C ARG A 519 -11.24 12.15 -15.10
N CYS A 520 -12.40 12.12 -15.75
CA CYS A 520 -13.14 10.88 -15.90
C CYS A 520 -12.30 9.95 -16.77
N ALA A 521 -11.54 9.06 -16.15
CA ALA A 521 -10.74 8.09 -16.87
C ALA A 521 -11.69 7.12 -17.56
N ALA A 522 -11.58 7.03 -18.89
CA ALA A 522 -12.40 6.12 -19.68
C ALA A 522 -12.14 4.63 -19.37
N SER A 523 -11.10 4.32 -18.59
CA SER A 523 -10.74 2.95 -18.25
C SER A 523 -11.52 2.44 -17.03
N SER A 524 -12.10 1.24 -17.16
CA SER A 524 -12.73 0.46 -16.09
C SER A 524 -11.92 0.40 -14.80
N GLU A 525 -10.59 0.31 -14.90
CA GLU A 525 -9.69 0.19 -13.76
C GLU A 525 -9.75 1.39 -12.81
N ALA A 526 -9.98 2.61 -13.34
CA ALA A 526 -10.12 3.80 -12.51
C ALA A 526 -11.40 3.76 -11.67
N PHE A 527 -12.51 3.27 -12.24
CA PHE A 527 -13.82 3.20 -11.58
C PHE A 527 -13.80 2.40 -10.26
N HIS A 528 -13.00 1.33 -10.19
CA HIS A 528 -12.91 0.50 -8.98
C HIS A 528 -12.12 1.17 -7.86
N SER A 529 -11.04 1.88 -8.22
CA SER A 529 -10.29 2.67 -7.26
C SER A 529 -11.19 3.74 -6.61
N TYR A 530 -12.16 4.29 -7.37
CA TYR A 530 -13.11 5.30 -6.88
C TYR A 530 -14.18 4.76 -5.92
N ALA A 531 -14.54 3.47 -5.98
CA ALA A 531 -15.55 2.90 -5.07
C ALA A 531 -14.94 2.50 -3.71
N GLU A 532 -13.65 2.21 -3.67
CA GLU A 532 -12.94 1.81 -2.46
C GLU A 532 -12.26 2.94 -1.73
N ARG A 533 -11.72 3.91 -2.47
CA ARG A 533 -10.95 5.02 -1.92
C ARG A 533 -11.75 6.31 -2.06
N ASP A 534 -11.47 7.26 -1.19
CA ASP A 534 -11.79 8.64 -1.54
C ASP A 534 -10.93 8.99 -2.76
N PRO A 535 -11.54 9.45 -3.87
CA PRO A 535 -10.80 9.89 -5.03
C PRO A 535 -9.78 10.92 -4.56
N THR A 536 -8.59 10.85 -5.13
CA THR A 536 -7.60 11.90 -5.02
C THR A 536 -7.64 12.65 -6.35
N PRO A 537 -8.39 13.76 -6.43
CA PRO A 537 -8.56 14.51 -7.67
C PRO A 537 -7.21 14.93 -8.24
N THR A 538 -7.12 14.95 -9.57
CA THR A 538 -5.95 15.29 -10.38
C THR A 538 -5.46 16.70 -10.06
N TYR A 539 -6.38 17.59 -9.72
CA TYR A 539 -6.08 18.85 -9.07
C TYR A 539 -7.04 19.07 -7.92
N ASN A 540 -6.54 19.54 -6.79
CA ASN A 540 -7.34 20.00 -5.68
C ASN A 540 -7.00 21.46 -5.38
N CYS A 541 -8.03 22.30 -5.41
CA CYS A 541 -7.94 23.64 -4.84
C CYS A 541 -8.39 23.59 -3.39
N PHE A 542 -7.55 24.09 -2.50
CA PHE A 542 -7.82 24.21 -1.08
C PHE A 542 -7.82 25.67 -0.68
N LEU A 543 -8.76 26.03 0.18
CA LEU A 543 -8.75 27.30 0.87
C LEU A 543 -7.93 27.18 2.16
N ALA A 544 -6.82 27.91 2.24
CA ALA A 544 -6.01 27.99 3.44
C ALA A 544 -6.69 28.84 4.53
N LYS A 545 -6.19 28.73 5.76
CA LYS A 545 -6.75 29.45 6.92
C LYS A 545 -6.66 30.97 6.80
N ASP A 546 -5.67 31.47 6.05
CA ASP A 546 -5.48 32.89 5.73
C ASP A 546 -6.41 33.37 4.60
N GLY A 547 -7.21 32.47 4.02
CA GLY A 547 -8.10 32.76 2.91
C GLY A 547 -7.45 32.65 1.53
N SER A 548 -6.15 32.34 1.45
CA SER A 548 -5.48 32.10 0.17
C SER A 548 -5.93 30.79 -0.47
N VAL A 549 -5.94 30.76 -1.80
CA VAL A 549 -6.25 29.54 -2.57
C VAL A 549 -4.94 28.88 -2.96
N SER A 550 -4.79 27.61 -2.57
CA SER A 550 -3.65 26.79 -2.99
C SER A 550 -4.13 25.69 -3.93
N VAL A 551 -3.49 25.58 -5.10
CA VAL A 551 -3.73 24.47 -6.02
C VAL A 551 -2.66 23.43 -5.79
N GLN A 552 -3.08 22.23 -5.41
CA GLN A 552 -2.20 21.09 -5.30
C GLN A 552 -2.60 20.09 -6.38
N SER A 553 -1.68 19.75 -7.27
CA SER A 553 -1.73 18.43 -7.87
C SER A 553 -1.54 17.43 -6.71
N PRO A 554 -2.28 16.31 -6.65
CA PRO A 554 -1.91 15.24 -5.76
C PRO A 554 -0.42 14.99 -6.02
N PRO A 555 0.41 14.79 -4.96
CA PRO A 555 1.82 14.51 -5.16
C PRO A 555 1.85 13.43 -6.23
N LYS A 556 2.45 13.73 -7.40
CA LYS A 556 2.43 12.82 -8.55
C LYS A 556 2.71 11.48 -7.94
N ARG A 557 1.70 10.60 -7.89
CA ARG A 557 1.90 9.28 -7.31
C ARG A 557 3.04 8.78 -8.13
N GLN A 558 4.23 8.72 -7.54
CA GLN A 558 5.29 8.02 -8.23
C GLN A 558 4.68 6.65 -8.42
N PRO A 559 4.65 6.09 -9.64
CA PRO A 559 4.23 4.72 -9.82
C PRO A 559 5.07 3.88 -8.85
N GLY A 560 4.51 3.54 -7.68
CA GLY A 560 5.34 3.41 -6.48
C GLY A 560 4.66 3.56 -5.11
N ASP A 561 3.62 4.37 -4.90
CA ASP A 561 3.10 4.62 -3.53
C ASP A 561 2.29 3.46 -2.89
N ASP A 562 2.09 2.33 -3.57
CA ASP A 562 1.76 1.09 -2.86
C ASP A 562 3.04 0.58 -2.19
N ASP A 563 3.01 0.22 -0.90
CA ASP A 563 4.14 -0.36 -0.13
C ASP A 563 4.89 -1.46 -0.92
N VAL A 564 4.17 -2.16 -1.80
CA VAL A 564 4.70 -3.21 -2.67
C VAL A 564 5.46 -2.64 -3.87
N ALA A 565 5.07 -1.51 -4.44
CA ALA A 565 5.65 -0.90 -5.64
C ALA A 565 6.90 -0.05 -5.34
N LEU A 566 6.94 0.73 -4.26
CA LEU A 566 8.18 1.40 -3.81
C LEU A 566 9.17 0.38 -3.27
N PHE A 567 8.70 -0.65 -2.54
CA PHE A 567 9.55 -1.79 -2.22
C PHE A 567 9.99 -2.51 -3.49
N HIS A 568 9.11 -2.70 -4.47
CA HIS A 568 9.49 -3.25 -5.77
C HIS A 568 10.43 -2.33 -6.52
N ARG A 569 10.38 -1.00 -6.38
CA ARG A 569 11.22 -0.04 -7.13
C ARG A 569 12.55 0.23 -6.45
N ILE A 570 12.59 0.33 -5.12
CA ILE A 570 13.84 0.24 -4.35
C ILE A 570 14.44 -1.14 -4.57
N GLN A 571 13.63 -2.20 -4.57
CA GLN A 571 14.07 -3.49 -5.07
C GLN A 571 14.44 -3.39 -6.54
N THR A 572 13.77 -2.69 -7.46
CA THR A 572 14.09 -2.73 -8.91
C THR A 572 15.29 -1.86 -9.23
N GLU A 573 15.60 -0.83 -8.46
CA GLU A 573 16.78 0.02 -8.59
C GLU A 573 17.97 -0.62 -7.86
N SER A 574 17.74 -1.20 -6.67
CA SER A 574 18.72 -2.06 -5.99
C SER A 574 18.99 -3.33 -6.79
N LEU A 575 17.95 -3.94 -7.36
CA LEU A 575 17.97 -5.11 -8.23
C LEU A 575 18.58 -4.67 -9.54
N ALA A 576 18.27 -3.53 -10.17
CA ALA A 576 18.97 -3.09 -11.38
C ALA A 576 20.47 -2.90 -11.13
N LYS A 577 20.86 -2.29 -10.01
CA LYS A 577 22.27 -2.21 -9.58
C LYS A 577 22.85 -3.58 -9.25
N GLU A 578 22.06 -4.48 -8.67
CA GLU A 578 22.45 -5.85 -8.36
C GLU A 578 22.52 -6.72 -9.63
N LEU A 579 21.66 -6.52 -10.62
CA LEU A 579 21.56 -7.20 -11.92
C LEU A 579 22.73 -6.75 -12.81
N LEU A 580 23.08 -5.46 -12.76
CA LEU A 580 24.29 -4.92 -13.38
C LEU A 580 25.57 -5.56 -12.82
N ASN A 581 25.58 -5.92 -11.54
CA ASN A 581 26.76 -6.48 -10.86
C ASN A 581 26.70 -8.00 -10.62
N ARG A 582 25.57 -8.64 -10.90
CA ARG A 582 25.31 -10.09 -10.72
C ARG A 582 24.63 -10.63 -11.97
N PRO A 583 25.42 -11.06 -12.97
CA PRO A 583 24.91 -11.64 -14.21
C PRO A 583 23.92 -12.79 -13.98
N PHE A 584 24.06 -13.53 -12.87
CA PHE A 584 23.15 -14.61 -12.51
C PHE A 584 21.73 -14.10 -12.20
N LYS A 585 21.59 -13.01 -11.45
CA LYS A 585 20.27 -12.42 -11.20
C LYS A 585 19.66 -11.85 -12.47
N ALA A 586 20.49 -11.36 -13.42
CA ALA A 586 20.01 -10.86 -14.70
C ALA A 586 19.40 -11.97 -15.57
N LEU A 587 20.07 -13.13 -15.64
CA LEU A 587 19.55 -14.30 -16.35
C LEU A 587 18.43 -15.03 -15.61
N TYR A 588 18.45 -14.98 -14.27
CA TYR A 588 17.53 -15.70 -13.40
C TYR A 588 16.90 -14.76 -12.36
N PRO A 589 16.06 -13.80 -12.79
CA PRO A 589 15.53 -12.74 -11.93
C PRO A 589 14.64 -13.26 -10.81
N MET A 590 14.12 -14.48 -10.95
CA MET A 590 13.28 -15.14 -9.96
C MET A 590 14.06 -15.93 -8.90
N SER A 591 15.40 -16.05 -9.03
CA SER A 591 16.24 -16.64 -7.99
C SER A 591 16.18 -15.80 -6.72
N ARG A 592 15.95 -16.45 -5.58
CA ARG A 592 15.85 -15.88 -4.23
C ARG A 592 17.04 -16.22 -3.33
N GLY A 593 17.75 -17.32 -3.58
CA GLY A 593 18.81 -17.79 -2.70
C GLY A 593 19.89 -18.64 -3.38
N LEU A 594 20.83 -19.14 -2.56
CA LEU A 594 21.88 -20.08 -2.97
C LEU A 594 21.27 -21.38 -3.52
N GLU A 595 20.13 -21.78 -2.97
CA GLU A 595 19.39 -22.98 -3.35
C GLU A 595 19.00 -22.95 -4.84
N ASP A 596 18.55 -21.81 -5.36
CA ASP A 596 18.18 -21.66 -6.76
C ASP A 596 19.41 -21.68 -7.68
N VAL A 597 20.56 -21.16 -7.21
CA VAL A 597 21.83 -21.24 -7.95
C VAL A 597 22.28 -22.69 -8.07
N ILE A 598 22.17 -23.45 -6.98
CA ILE A 598 22.45 -24.89 -6.95
C ILE A 598 21.49 -25.64 -7.90
N TRP A 599 20.20 -25.28 -7.88
CA TRP A 599 19.22 -25.90 -8.74
C TRP A 599 19.50 -25.65 -10.23
N VAL A 600 19.73 -24.39 -10.62
CA VAL A 600 20.12 -24.02 -11.98
C VAL A 600 21.40 -24.75 -12.39
N ALA A 601 22.36 -24.87 -11.46
CA ALA A 601 23.57 -25.63 -11.71
C ALA A 601 23.26 -27.08 -12.10
N LYS A 602 22.37 -27.77 -11.38
CA LYS A 602 21.99 -29.16 -11.68
C LYS A 602 21.39 -29.32 -13.09
N GLN A 603 20.68 -28.31 -13.61
CA GLN A 603 19.99 -28.38 -14.90
C GLN A 603 20.87 -28.05 -16.14
N LEU A 604 21.99 -27.36 -15.97
CA LEU A 604 22.81 -26.84 -17.08
C LEU A 604 23.72 -27.87 -17.78
N GLY A 605 23.61 -29.17 -17.48
CA GLY A 605 24.44 -30.19 -18.10
C GLY A 605 23.74 -31.48 -18.46
N PRO A 606 24.37 -32.34 -19.27
CA PRO A 606 23.86 -33.65 -19.66
C PRO A 606 23.92 -34.62 -18.45
N GLY A 607 23.11 -34.31 -17.44
CA GLY A 607 23.06 -34.97 -16.14
C GLY A 607 23.84 -34.25 -15.03
N PRO A 608 23.67 -34.70 -13.77
CA PRO A 608 24.25 -34.11 -12.55
C PRO A 608 25.80 -34.06 -12.53
N LYS A 609 26.45 -34.79 -13.44
CA LYS A 609 27.90 -35.05 -13.43
C LYS A 609 28.76 -33.79 -13.58
N TRP A 610 28.30 -32.73 -14.26
CA TRP A 610 29.13 -31.52 -14.42
C TRP A 610 29.21 -30.73 -13.11
N ALA A 611 28.06 -30.50 -12.45
CA ALA A 611 27.99 -29.77 -11.20
C ALA A 611 28.79 -30.49 -10.11
N GLU A 612 28.73 -31.82 -10.08
CA GLU A 612 29.57 -32.64 -9.22
C GLU A 612 31.07 -32.51 -9.57
N ARG A 613 31.46 -32.65 -10.83
CA ARG A 613 32.88 -32.58 -11.25
C ARG A 613 33.50 -31.20 -11.12
N GLU A 614 32.72 -30.14 -11.29
CA GLU A 614 33.25 -28.79 -11.40
C GLU A 614 32.95 -27.93 -10.17
N LEU A 615 31.77 -28.03 -9.56
CA LEU A 615 31.37 -27.17 -8.44
C LEU A 615 31.71 -27.79 -7.08
N VAL A 616 31.52 -29.11 -6.94
CA VAL A 616 31.94 -29.82 -5.72
C VAL A 616 33.48 -29.92 -5.68
N ALA A 617 34.13 -30.26 -6.80
CA ALA A 617 35.59 -30.33 -6.85
C ALA A 617 36.29 -28.98 -6.55
N THR A 618 35.72 -27.86 -7.00
CA THR A 618 36.24 -26.50 -6.69
C THR A 618 35.80 -25.98 -5.32
N ARG A 619 35.10 -26.80 -4.53
CA ARG A 619 34.55 -26.43 -3.22
C ARG A 619 33.68 -25.17 -3.26
N LEU A 620 32.97 -24.95 -4.37
CA LEU A 620 31.95 -23.91 -4.50
C LEU A 620 30.60 -24.38 -3.96
N MET A 621 30.43 -25.70 -3.82
CA MET A 621 29.25 -26.36 -3.28
C MET A 621 29.69 -27.61 -2.49
N THR A 622 29.04 -27.93 -1.38
CA THR A 622 29.29 -29.21 -0.69
C THR A 622 28.51 -30.36 -1.33
N LYS A 623 28.95 -31.60 -1.10
CA LYS A 623 28.24 -32.78 -1.58
C LYS A 623 26.83 -32.89 -0.96
N GLU A 624 26.65 -32.53 0.31
CA GLU A 624 25.32 -32.51 0.93
C GLU A 624 24.39 -31.45 0.30
N GLN A 625 24.92 -30.26 -0.01
CA GLN A 625 24.16 -29.22 -0.71
C GLN A 625 23.73 -29.68 -2.10
N PHE A 626 24.57 -30.46 -2.77
CA PHE A 626 24.27 -31.05 -4.07
C PHE A 626 23.25 -32.19 -3.96
N ASP A 627 23.34 -33.05 -2.95
CA ASP A 627 22.45 -34.20 -2.81
C ASP A 627 21.09 -33.84 -2.18
N ALA A 628 20.97 -32.65 -1.56
CA ALA A 628 19.69 -32.17 -1.04
C ALA A 628 18.61 -32.12 -2.14
N GLU A 629 17.49 -32.79 -1.89
CA GLU A 629 16.29 -32.71 -2.73
C GLU A 629 15.81 -31.27 -2.78
N GLN A 630 15.73 -30.73 -4.00
CA GLN A 630 15.23 -29.39 -4.26
C GLN A 630 13.96 -29.51 -5.09
N THR A 631 12.92 -28.78 -4.67
CA THR A 631 11.66 -28.69 -5.40
C THR A 631 11.93 -28.12 -6.80
N PRO A 632 11.44 -28.76 -7.88
CA PRO A 632 11.81 -28.37 -9.24
C PRO A 632 11.32 -26.97 -9.59
N PHE A 633 12.25 -26.05 -9.87
CA PHE A 633 11.94 -24.68 -10.25
C PHE A 633 11.89 -24.52 -11.78
N MET A 634 10.75 -24.71 -12.43
CA MET A 634 10.56 -24.58 -13.90
C MET A 634 11.28 -25.63 -14.77
N PRO A 635 10.65 -26.80 -15.02
CA PRO A 635 11.17 -27.82 -15.93
C PRO A 635 11.40 -27.31 -17.36
N ASP A 636 10.51 -26.45 -17.87
CA ASP A 636 10.44 -26.13 -19.30
C ASP A 636 11.48 -25.11 -19.79
N PHE A 637 12.24 -24.46 -18.90
CA PHE A 637 13.16 -23.39 -19.30
C PHE A 637 14.38 -23.93 -20.07
N PHE A 638 14.93 -25.08 -19.65
CA PHE A 638 16.22 -25.57 -20.14
C PHE A 638 16.15 -26.33 -21.47
N ASP A 639 14.96 -26.75 -21.87
CA ASP A 639 14.72 -27.37 -23.18
C ASP A 639 14.90 -26.37 -24.33
N SER A 640 14.81 -25.07 -24.04
CA SER A 640 14.96 -23.98 -25.02
C SER A 640 16.39 -23.39 -25.11
N VAL A 641 17.31 -23.80 -24.24
CA VAL A 641 18.65 -23.19 -24.13
C VAL A 641 19.66 -23.96 -25.00
N THR A 642 20.16 -23.32 -26.05
CA THR A 642 21.20 -23.88 -26.95
C THR A 642 22.47 -24.24 -26.19
N TRP A 643 23.25 -25.17 -26.72
CA TRP A 643 24.49 -25.64 -26.09
C TRP A 643 25.48 -24.49 -25.81
N GLU A 644 25.62 -23.54 -26.74
CA GLU A 644 26.50 -22.38 -26.55
C GLU A 644 26.06 -21.51 -25.36
N LYS A 645 24.74 -21.30 -25.22
CA LYS A 645 24.18 -20.56 -24.07
C LYS A 645 24.37 -21.31 -22.76
N ARG A 646 24.35 -22.65 -22.76
CA ARG A 646 24.60 -23.44 -21.54
C ARG A 646 25.97 -23.16 -20.94
N MET A 647 27.02 -23.02 -21.76
CA MET A 647 28.38 -22.73 -21.26
C MET A 647 28.47 -21.37 -20.59
N GLU A 648 27.83 -20.36 -21.16
CA GLU A 648 27.76 -19.02 -20.56
C GLU A 648 26.98 -19.03 -19.24
N HIS A 649 25.86 -19.74 -19.19
CA HIS A 649 25.09 -19.90 -17.97
C HIS A 649 25.88 -20.65 -16.88
N ARG A 650 26.71 -21.65 -17.24
CA ARG A 650 27.62 -22.33 -16.30
C ARG A 650 28.67 -21.39 -15.71
N ARG A 651 29.26 -20.52 -16.54
CA ARG A 651 30.21 -19.49 -16.08
C ARG A 651 29.54 -18.58 -15.04
N ILE A 652 28.34 -18.12 -15.36
CA ILE A 652 27.55 -17.23 -14.49
C ILE A 652 27.14 -17.90 -13.17
N VAL A 653 26.77 -19.19 -13.20
CA VAL A 653 26.53 -19.99 -11.99
C VAL A 653 27.78 -20.10 -11.11
N LYS A 654 28.95 -20.36 -11.70
CA LYS A 654 30.22 -20.45 -10.94
C LYS A 654 30.55 -19.13 -10.23
N GLU A 655 30.39 -18.01 -10.93
CA GLU A 655 30.64 -16.68 -10.37
C GLU A 655 29.70 -16.38 -9.19
N GLU A 656 28.44 -16.73 -9.33
CA GLU A 656 27.43 -16.56 -8.28
C GLU A 656 27.70 -17.45 -7.06
N LEU A 657 28.07 -18.72 -7.26
CA LEU A 657 28.46 -19.62 -6.16
C LEU A 657 29.73 -19.13 -5.45
N ALA A 658 30.72 -18.63 -6.19
CA ALA A 658 31.91 -18.02 -5.62
C ALA A 658 31.60 -16.77 -4.79
N TRP A 659 30.61 -15.98 -5.21
CA TRP A 659 30.10 -14.87 -4.40
C TRP A 659 29.45 -15.36 -3.10
N TRP A 660 28.56 -16.36 -3.16
CA TRP A 660 27.92 -16.91 -1.97
C TRP A 660 28.92 -17.49 -0.97
N LYS A 661 29.96 -18.16 -1.47
CA LYS A 661 31.05 -18.68 -0.66
C LYS A 661 31.80 -17.56 0.07
N ARG A 662 32.25 -16.51 -0.66
CA ARG A 662 32.92 -15.34 -0.06
C ARG A 662 32.05 -14.66 0.99
N ARG A 663 30.76 -14.52 0.73
CA ARG A 663 29.81 -13.98 1.68
C ARG A 663 29.72 -14.83 2.95
N LYS A 664 29.62 -16.16 2.83
CA LYS A 664 29.59 -17.08 3.97
C LYS A 664 30.87 -16.99 4.79
N GLU A 665 32.04 -16.95 4.16
CA GLU A 665 33.34 -16.77 4.82
C GLU A 665 33.39 -15.43 5.60
N LEU A 666 32.86 -14.35 5.02
CA LEU A 666 32.74 -13.06 5.68
C LEU A 666 31.77 -13.10 6.87
N GLU A 667 30.63 -13.78 6.74
CA GLU A 667 29.66 -13.96 7.83
C GLU A 667 30.21 -14.85 8.96
N GLU A 668 31.03 -15.84 8.64
CA GLU A 668 31.72 -16.70 9.62
C GLU A 668 32.82 -15.92 10.36
N ARG A 669 33.59 -15.10 9.64
CA ARG A 669 34.67 -14.30 10.25
C ARG A 669 34.16 -13.13 11.09
N HIS A 670 33.08 -12.48 10.69
CA HIS A 670 32.65 -11.21 11.31
C HIS A 670 31.23 -11.24 11.89
N GLY A 671 30.51 -12.37 11.79
CA GLY A 671 29.14 -12.51 12.26
C GLY A 671 28.10 -12.21 11.18
N LYS A 672 26.87 -12.71 11.40
CA LYS A 672 25.81 -12.83 10.38
C LYS A 672 25.10 -11.52 9.98
N TYR A 673 25.58 -10.36 10.43
CA TYR A 673 24.93 -9.06 10.20
C TYR A 673 25.96 -7.93 10.14
N TYR A 674 26.62 -7.79 8.99
CA TYR A 674 27.16 -6.49 8.60
C TYR A 674 25.99 -5.54 8.44
N SER A 675 25.87 -4.57 9.33
CA SER A 675 24.94 -3.48 9.16
C SER A 675 25.44 -2.57 8.01
N LEU A 676 24.55 -1.75 7.45
CA LEU A 676 24.94 -0.67 6.52
C LEU A 676 26.04 0.23 7.12
N PHE A 677 26.11 0.29 8.45
CA PHE A 677 27.14 0.98 9.22
C PHE A 677 28.52 0.34 9.04
N ASP A 678 28.62 -0.99 9.02
CA ASP A 678 29.88 -1.73 8.83
C ASP A 678 30.38 -1.72 7.38
N SER A 679 29.48 -1.46 6.41
CA SER A 679 29.83 -1.32 4.99
C SER A 679 30.29 0.10 4.64
N LEU A 680 29.74 1.11 5.33
CA LEU A 680 30.07 2.52 5.13
C LEU A 680 31.24 2.98 6.01
N TYR A 681 31.46 2.29 7.14
CA TYR A 681 32.56 2.53 8.07
C TYR A 681 33.20 1.19 8.47
N PRO A 682 33.92 0.51 7.56
CA PRO A 682 34.83 -0.53 7.99
C PRO A 682 35.86 0.12 8.88
N GLU A 683 35.83 -0.13 10.19
CA GLU A 683 36.88 0.40 11.07
C GLU A 683 38.24 -0.17 10.66
N ARG A 684 39.17 0.79 10.65
CA ARG A 684 40.59 0.75 10.32
C ARG A 684 41.40 -0.25 11.12
#